data_AF-A0A1Q7SPA4-F1
#
_entry.id   AF-A0A1Q7SPA4-F1
#
_cell.length_a   1.000
_cell.length_b   1.000
_cell.length_c   1.000
_cell.angle_alpha   90.00
_cell.angle_beta   90.00
_cell.angle_gamma   90.00
#
_symmetry.space_group_name_H-M   'P 1'
#
loop_
_entity.id
_entity.type
_entity.pdbx_description
1 polymer ?
#
loop_
_entity_poly.entity_id
_entity_poly.type
_entity_poly.pdbx_seq_one_letter_code
_entity_poly.pdbx_strand_id
1 'polypeptide(L)'
;MAQEAFALLSSPLKGLLEETGISKPTPPQIEAIPLIAQGDNVLIIAPTGSGKTEAALLPLIDRLIRNHDRQGISLVYITPLRALNRDLLKRLQTWSNKLGFSVEVRHGDTPAKDRRRMAIKPPDLLITTPETLQAVLPGKRMRDHLRHVKSVIIDEIHELAGDRRGVQLTVGLERLREICVNGFQRIGLSATVGNPEEIALFLGGGQPVKTVQIPLNKSTAYKVEYPAPGEEDRDLARQLYTTPEAAARLTLVDDLVEAHDSTLIFVNSRVNAELLGSKFNMMDRKIMVHHGSLPREERVRAEEAFKAGEIKGLVCTSTLELGIDIGSVDLVVQYMSPRQVNSLVQRVGRSGHTLTRTSQGVLVSVSTEDILESVGVIELAREGQLERTSIHAGALDVLAHQITGVLMDSDGSLEISRAKTIIKRAYPYRDLEDGPLDKVIEFMRKMGYLKKDDSTLYRTSRTRFYYFENLSMIPDERRYLVVDLTSQQNVGILGEEFMITKARIGLNFIVKGRVWQIKQITDDGKVYVLPIVDPTAAIPGWDGQILPVPRALATKVGVYRSIMDKLIDENTTRSTAVETLSQRWPCDTYGLRRLIEEIETHKATGAPVPTDQRVLIEGFDRYIILHTHLGDILNFTLGEVIEELFRRQGLVRMWWSDPYRILFEMTADTSDLDLEDLFLKQVFGVEEPVLSGACHGVLHRHFPWQLYMKHVAERFGALARGRLMYGDAMKELMLRFRLTPIYDETIREVLMEHSDFDGAKGILKEIMEGKIDLRFFRSKDKPTPLAYHILYRHVDIPELIAPENVATDNMTRLRISIEGRSIDMLCFDCGKLTRDASIASLPDHPFCQDCSSKLLAPLFWSSAYATNILHKKRDKQSLDENEQKALTRARRSADLVIAYGRRAIIAQSVYGIGPQTAARVLSKMHESDDEFYRDLLEAKLQFIATRPFWNN
;
A
#
# COMPACT_ATOMS: atom_id res chain seq x y z
N MET A 1 -13.25 -45.50 3.23
CA MET A 1 -13.58 -44.06 3.24
C MET A 1 -13.20 -43.31 1.96
N ALA A 2 -12.06 -43.57 1.29
CA ALA A 2 -11.68 -42.80 0.06
C ALA A 2 -12.52 -43.05 -1.22
N GLN A 3 -13.32 -44.12 -1.28
CA GLN A 3 -14.15 -44.49 -2.45
C GLN A 3 -15.61 -44.00 -2.39
N GLU A 4 -16.04 -43.36 -1.29
CA GLU A 4 -17.46 -43.09 -1.05
C GLU A 4 -17.96 -41.73 -1.58
N ALA A 5 -17.10 -40.73 -1.76
CA ALA A 5 -17.55 -39.36 -2.10
C ALA A 5 -18.32 -39.28 -3.42
N PHE A 6 -17.78 -39.83 -4.51
CA PHE A 6 -18.51 -39.90 -5.78
C PHE A 6 -19.60 -40.98 -5.76
N ALA A 7 -19.52 -41.98 -4.88
CA ALA A 7 -20.57 -43.00 -4.75
C ALA A 7 -21.92 -42.39 -4.33
N LEU A 8 -21.89 -41.31 -3.55
CA LEU A 8 -23.08 -40.55 -3.12
C LEU A 8 -23.82 -39.82 -4.26
N LEU A 9 -23.15 -39.57 -5.38
CA LEU A 9 -23.69 -38.83 -6.52
C LEU A 9 -24.57 -39.73 -7.41
N SER A 10 -25.55 -39.14 -8.09
CA SER A 10 -26.44 -39.84 -9.01
C SER A 10 -25.74 -40.28 -10.30
N SER A 11 -26.31 -41.26 -11.00
CA SER A 11 -25.77 -41.80 -12.25
C SER A 11 -25.54 -40.74 -13.35
N PRO A 12 -26.46 -39.77 -13.59
CA PRO A 12 -26.21 -38.72 -14.58
C PRO A 12 -24.96 -37.87 -14.28
N LEU A 13 -24.72 -37.57 -12.99
CA LEU A 13 -23.57 -36.77 -12.59
C LEU A 13 -22.27 -37.57 -12.69
N LYS A 14 -22.30 -38.87 -12.35
CA LYS A 14 -21.16 -39.79 -12.56
C LYS A 14 -20.77 -39.88 -14.04
N GLY A 15 -21.74 -40.04 -14.94
CA GLY A 15 -21.48 -40.05 -16.38
C GLY A 15 -20.87 -38.74 -16.88
N LEU A 16 -21.33 -37.58 -16.38
CA LEU A 16 -20.74 -36.29 -16.70
C LEU A 16 -19.27 -36.19 -16.24
N LEU A 17 -18.97 -36.68 -15.04
CA LEU A 17 -17.60 -36.68 -14.50
C LEU A 17 -16.67 -37.54 -15.36
N GLU A 18 -17.11 -38.73 -15.78
CA GLU A 18 -16.35 -39.60 -16.68
C GLU A 18 -16.09 -38.92 -18.05
N GLU A 19 -17.11 -38.31 -18.66
CA GLU A 19 -16.99 -37.60 -19.93
C GLU A 19 -16.08 -36.36 -19.85
N THR A 20 -15.99 -35.75 -18.68
CA THR A 20 -15.13 -34.57 -18.43
C THR A 20 -13.73 -34.95 -17.94
N GLY A 21 -13.41 -36.24 -17.89
CA GLY A 21 -12.09 -36.76 -17.52
C GLY A 21 -11.82 -36.77 -16.01
N ILE A 22 -12.85 -36.60 -15.16
CA ILE A 22 -12.74 -36.61 -13.71
C ILE A 22 -13.05 -38.01 -13.19
N SER A 23 -12.03 -38.88 -13.16
CA SER A 23 -12.21 -40.29 -12.77
C SER A 23 -12.12 -40.56 -11.27
N LYS A 24 -11.49 -39.67 -10.49
CA LYS A 24 -11.25 -39.85 -9.05
C LYS A 24 -11.48 -38.55 -8.29
N PRO A 25 -12.06 -38.60 -7.08
CA PRO A 25 -12.24 -37.42 -6.26
C PRO A 25 -10.91 -36.89 -5.72
N THR A 26 -10.76 -35.57 -5.67
CA THR A 26 -9.61 -34.91 -5.04
C THR A 26 -9.76 -34.87 -3.52
N PRO A 27 -8.69 -34.60 -2.74
CA PRO A 27 -8.79 -34.50 -1.27
C PRO A 27 -9.92 -33.58 -0.75
N PRO A 28 -10.10 -32.33 -1.24
CA PRO A 28 -11.24 -31.51 -0.79
C PRO A 28 -12.59 -32.11 -1.17
N GLN A 29 -12.70 -32.84 -2.28
CA GLN A 29 -13.93 -33.52 -2.68
C GLN A 29 -14.24 -34.71 -1.77
N ILE A 30 -13.23 -35.47 -1.35
CA ILE A 30 -13.39 -36.61 -0.44
C ILE A 30 -13.97 -36.14 0.90
N GLU A 31 -13.46 -35.04 1.44
CA GLU A 31 -13.86 -34.55 2.76
C GLU A 31 -15.15 -33.71 2.73
N ALA A 32 -15.33 -32.84 1.72
CA ALA A 32 -16.45 -31.91 1.71
C ALA A 32 -17.75 -32.48 1.15
N ILE A 33 -17.70 -33.37 0.14
CA ILE A 33 -18.92 -33.88 -0.51
C ILE A 33 -19.88 -34.57 0.48
N PRO A 34 -19.42 -35.45 1.38
CA PRO A 34 -20.32 -36.11 2.34
C PRO A 34 -21.02 -35.11 3.28
N LEU A 35 -20.28 -34.13 3.80
CA LEU A 35 -20.81 -33.10 4.71
C LEU A 35 -21.85 -32.22 4.00
N ILE A 36 -21.54 -31.78 2.78
CA ILE A 36 -22.44 -30.94 2.00
C ILE A 36 -23.70 -31.72 1.59
N ALA A 37 -23.56 -32.99 1.25
CA ALA A 37 -24.69 -33.87 0.92
C ALA A 37 -25.65 -34.04 2.11
N GLN A 38 -25.12 -34.12 3.34
CA GLN A 38 -25.91 -34.20 4.59
C GLN A 38 -26.65 -32.91 4.94
N GLY A 39 -26.22 -31.77 4.38
CA GLY A 39 -26.85 -30.47 4.61
C GLY A 39 -26.11 -29.56 5.58
N ASP A 40 -24.91 -29.95 6.03
CA ASP A 40 -24.08 -29.11 6.91
C ASP A 40 -23.61 -27.84 6.20
N ASN A 41 -23.49 -26.73 6.94
CA ASN A 41 -22.74 -25.59 6.43
C ASN A 41 -21.24 -25.94 6.45
N VAL A 42 -20.52 -25.64 5.37
CA VAL A 42 -19.12 -26.05 5.23
C VAL A 42 -18.25 -24.89 4.78
N LEU A 43 -17.11 -24.69 5.45
CA LEU A 43 -16.02 -23.85 5.00
C LEU A 43 -14.92 -24.75 4.42
N ILE A 44 -14.70 -24.68 3.11
CA ILE A 44 -13.64 -25.42 2.42
C ILE A 44 -12.43 -24.51 2.25
N ILE A 45 -11.33 -24.87 2.90
CA ILE A 45 -10.02 -24.23 2.76
C ILE A 45 -9.11 -25.20 2.03
N ALA A 46 -8.82 -24.91 0.76
CA ALA A 46 -7.98 -25.78 -0.05
C ALA A 46 -7.24 -24.98 -1.14
N PRO A 47 -6.01 -25.40 -1.52
CA PRO A 47 -5.21 -24.73 -2.54
C PRO A 47 -5.97 -24.48 -3.84
N THR A 48 -5.55 -23.49 -4.61
CA THR A 48 -6.06 -23.25 -5.96
C THR A 48 -5.77 -24.45 -6.87
N GLY A 49 -6.68 -24.77 -7.78
CA GLY A 49 -6.55 -25.96 -8.64
C GLY A 49 -6.81 -27.31 -7.95
N SER A 50 -7.17 -27.33 -6.67
CA SER A 50 -7.47 -28.57 -5.93
C SER A 50 -8.87 -29.18 -6.17
N GLY A 51 -9.72 -28.50 -6.95
CA GLY A 51 -11.11 -28.91 -7.17
C GLY A 51 -12.09 -28.48 -6.07
N LYS A 52 -11.77 -27.41 -5.32
CA LYS A 52 -12.62 -26.84 -4.25
C LYS A 52 -14.02 -26.43 -4.74
N THR A 53 -14.11 -25.92 -5.96
CA THR A 53 -15.36 -25.50 -6.59
C THR A 53 -16.25 -26.70 -6.91
N GLU A 54 -15.69 -27.78 -7.47
CA GLU A 54 -16.36 -29.06 -7.69
C GLU A 54 -16.80 -29.71 -6.38
N ALA A 55 -15.97 -29.66 -5.34
CA ALA A 55 -16.29 -30.20 -4.02
C ALA A 55 -17.58 -29.59 -3.44
N ALA A 56 -17.82 -28.30 -3.70
CA ALA A 56 -19.06 -27.64 -3.32
C ALA A 56 -20.22 -27.87 -4.30
N LEU A 57 -19.97 -27.74 -5.60
CA LEU A 57 -21.04 -27.75 -6.61
C LEU A 57 -21.63 -29.14 -6.87
N LEU A 58 -20.82 -30.20 -6.91
CA LEU A 58 -21.29 -31.54 -7.26
C LEU A 58 -22.44 -32.04 -6.37
N PRO A 59 -22.34 -32.05 -5.02
CA PRO A 59 -23.44 -32.51 -4.17
C PRO A 59 -24.69 -31.61 -4.27
N LEU A 60 -24.51 -30.32 -4.55
CA LEU A 60 -25.62 -29.36 -4.65
C LEU A 60 -26.36 -29.47 -5.99
N ILE A 61 -25.63 -29.65 -7.08
CA ILE A 61 -26.19 -29.92 -8.41
C ILE A 61 -26.88 -31.29 -8.40
N ASP A 62 -26.31 -32.29 -7.73
CA ASP A 62 -26.95 -33.60 -7.58
C ASP A 62 -28.32 -33.49 -6.90
N ARG A 63 -28.41 -32.70 -5.82
CA ARG A 63 -29.68 -32.38 -5.15
C ARG A 63 -30.63 -31.60 -6.07
N LEU A 64 -30.12 -30.69 -6.89
CA LEU A 64 -30.90 -29.89 -7.84
C LEU A 64 -31.52 -30.76 -8.93
N ILE A 65 -30.79 -31.72 -9.50
CA ILE A 65 -31.27 -32.52 -10.63
C ILE A 65 -32.21 -33.65 -10.20
N ARG A 66 -32.12 -34.11 -8.95
CA ARG A 66 -33.08 -35.06 -8.35
C ARG A 66 -34.43 -34.42 -8.03
N ASN A 67 -34.50 -33.09 -7.96
CA ASN A 67 -35.75 -32.38 -7.77
C ASN A 67 -36.37 -32.05 -9.14
N HIS A 68 -37.49 -32.69 -9.48
CA HIS A 68 -38.19 -32.46 -10.75
C HIS A 68 -39.17 -31.27 -10.68
N ASP A 69 -39.60 -30.87 -9.48
CA ASP A 69 -40.55 -29.77 -9.24
C ASP A 69 -39.82 -28.46 -8.86
N ARG A 70 -38.75 -28.14 -9.58
CA ARG A 70 -37.94 -26.93 -9.31
C ARG A 70 -38.76 -25.67 -9.54
N GLN A 71 -38.67 -24.74 -8.60
CA GLN A 71 -39.29 -23.44 -8.66
C GLN A 71 -38.29 -22.36 -8.26
N GLY A 72 -38.38 -21.20 -8.91
CA GLY A 72 -37.56 -20.05 -8.58
C GLY A 72 -36.06 -20.32 -8.71
N ILE A 73 -35.28 -19.72 -7.80
CA ILE A 73 -33.83 -19.89 -7.71
C ILE A 73 -33.55 -20.90 -6.60
N SER A 74 -32.83 -21.98 -6.90
CA SER A 74 -32.48 -23.02 -5.92
C SER A 74 -31.06 -22.86 -5.37
N LEU A 75 -30.12 -22.40 -6.21
CA LEU A 75 -28.72 -22.21 -5.84
C LEU A 75 -28.28 -20.78 -6.12
N VAL A 76 -27.57 -20.16 -5.17
CA VAL A 76 -26.94 -18.85 -5.36
C VAL A 76 -25.43 -19.01 -5.20
N TYR A 77 -24.67 -18.57 -6.19
CA TYR A 77 -23.21 -18.56 -6.17
C TYR A 77 -22.73 -17.11 -6.12
N ILE A 78 -21.99 -16.74 -5.08
CA ILE A 78 -21.53 -15.37 -4.85
C ILE A 78 -20.02 -15.30 -5.10
N THR A 79 -19.59 -14.44 -6.01
CA THR A 79 -18.17 -14.15 -6.29
C THR A 79 -17.79 -12.74 -5.84
N PRO A 80 -16.57 -12.51 -5.32
CA PRO A 80 -16.13 -11.17 -4.93
C PRO A 80 -15.82 -10.29 -6.15
N LEU A 81 -15.37 -10.88 -7.26
CA LEU A 81 -14.97 -10.15 -8.47
C LEU A 81 -15.73 -10.63 -9.71
N ARG A 82 -16.08 -9.68 -10.58
CA ARG A 82 -16.80 -9.95 -11.83
C ARG A 82 -16.00 -10.83 -12.80
N ALA A 83 -14.68 -10.68 -12.82
CA ALA A 83 -13.80 -11.40 -13.74
C ALA A 83 -13.83 -12.92 -13.54
N LEU A 84 -14.06 -13.38 -12.31
CA LEU A 84 -14.15 -14.81 -11.95
C LEU A 84 -15.39 -15.51 -12.55
N ASN A 85 -16.40 -14.75 -13.00
CA ASN A 85 -17.67 -15.33 -13.44
C ASN A 85 -17.61 -15.98 -14.83
N ARG A 86 -16.72 -15.54 -15.73
CA ARG A 86 -16.75 -15.95 -17.15
C ARG A 86 -16.48 -17.44 -17.30
N ASP A 87 -15.43 -17.93 -16.66
CA ASP A 87 -14.97 -19.32 -16.84
C ASP A 87 -15.84 -20.30 -16.06
N LEU A 88 -16.23 -19.93 -14.83
CA LEU A 88 -17.21 -20.67 -14.04
C LEU A 88 -18.53 -20.81 -14.82
N LEU A 89 -19.02 -19.72 -15.45
CA LEU A 89 -20.23 -19.76 -16.26
C LEU A 89 -20.09 -20.70 -17.45
N LYS A 90 -18.99 -20.63 -18.23
CA LYS A 90 -18.78 -21.51 -19.39
C LYS A 90 -18.79 -22.99 -18.99
N ARG A 91 -18.13 -23.33 -17.87
CA ARG A 91 -18.13 -24.68 -17.30
C ARG A 91 -19.54 -25.10 -16.88
N LEU A 92 -20.23 -24.27 -16.10
CA LEU A 92 -21.58 -24.56 -15.62
C LEU A 92 -22.62 -24.64 -16.74
N GLN A 93 -22.47 -23.87 -17.83
CA GLN A 93 -23.33 -23.97 -19.02
C GLN A 93 -23.20 -25.32 -19.71
N THR A 94 -21.99 -25.87 -19.75
CA THR A 94 -21.74 -27.22 -20.28
C THR A 94 -22.48 -28.27 -19.46
N TRP A 95 -22.43 -28.16 -18.13
CA TRP A 95 -23.13 -29.06 -17.20
C TRP A 95 -24.65 -28.87 -17.27
N SER A 96 -25.10 -27.62 -17.31
CA SER A 96 -26.50 -27.19 -17.42
C SER A 96 -27.19 -27.81 -18.64
N ASN A 97 -26.55 -27.75 -19.81
CA ASN A 97 -27.10 -28.32 -21.04
C ASN A 97 -27.27 -29.84 -20.98
N LYS A 98 -26.37 -30.55 -20.29
CA LYS A 98 -26.41 -32.02 -20.18
C LYS A 98 -27.35 -32.51 -19.07
N LEU A 99 -27.40 -31.80 -17.95
CA LEU A 99 -28.13 -32.20 -16.75
C LEU A 99 -29.53 -31.56 -16.64
N GLY A 100 -29.89 -30.67 -17.57
CA GLY A 100 -31.23 -30.10 -17.67
C GLY A 100 -31.60 -29.13 -16.54
N PHE A 101 -30.65 -28.30 -16.09
CA PHE A 101 -30.92 -27.14 -15.22
C PHE A 101 -30.49 -25.84 -15.91
N SER A 102 -30.93 -24.68 -15.44
CA SER A 102 -30.58 -23.37 -15.99
C SER A 102 -29.59 -22.60 -15.09
N VAL A 103 -28.61 -21.94 -15.72
CA VAL A 103 -27.61 -21.11 -15.04
C VAL A 103 -27.47 -19.77 -15.73
N GLU A 104 -27.51 -18.68 -14.97
CA GLU A 104 -27.26 -17.34 -15.49
C GLU A 104 -26.47 -16.47 -14.49
N VAL A 105 -25.75 -15.47 -15.02
CA VAL A 105 -25.01 -14.47 -14.22
C VAL A 105 -25.81 -13.18 -14.15
N ARG A 106 -25.92 -12.61 -12.94
CA ARG A 106 -26.43 -11.26 -12.72
C ARG A 106 -25.46 -10.45 -11.88
N HIS A 107 -25.00 -9.33 -12.43
CA HIS A 107 -24.15 -8.35 -11.74
C HIS A 107 -24.53 -6.91 -12.13
N GLY A 108 -23.76 -5.92 -11.66
CA GLY A 108 -23.99 -4.50 -11.95
C GLY A 108 -24.11 -4.17 -13.45
N ASP A 109 -23.25 -4.76 -14.29
CA ASP A 109 -23.27 -4.49 -15.75
C ASP A 109 -24.32 -5.31 -16.53
N THR A 110 -25.11 -6.15 -15.88
CA THR A 110 -26.12 -6.96 -16.60
C THR A 110 -27.16 -6.02 -17.24
N PRO A 111 -27.36 -6.07 -18.57
CA PRO A 111 -28.27 -5.18 -19.26
C PRO A 111 -29.68 -5.19 -18.66
N ALA A 112 -30.36 -4.04 -18.69
CA ALA A 112 -31.71 -3.92 -18.13
C ALA A 112 -32.71 -4.92 -18.74
N LYS A 113 -32.55 -5.25 -20.03
CA LYS A 113 -33.34 -6.26 -20.74
C LYS A 113 -33.18 -7.65 -20.10
N ASP A 114 -31.95 -8.08 -19.83
CA ASP A 114 -31.67 -9.38 -19.22
C ASP A 114 -32.13 -9.43 -17.77
N ARG A 115 -31.94 -8.36 -16.99
CA ARG A 115 -32.48 -8.26 -15.62
C ARG A 115 -34.00 -8.42 -15.58
N ARG A 116 -34.73 -7.85 -16.54
CA ARG A 116 -36.19 -8.03 -16.68
C ARG A 116 -36.55 -9.46 -17.07
N ARG A 117 -35.82 -10.07 -18.02
CA ARG A 117 -36.01 -11.49 -18.39
C ARG A 117 -35.85 -12.40 -17.17
N MET A 118 -34.75 -12.27 -16.43
CA MET A 118 -34.47 -13.08 -15.23
C MET A 118 -35.51 -12.87 -14.14
N ALA A 119 -36.03 -11.64 -13.96
CA ALA A 119 -37.13 -11.42 -13.03
C ALA A 119 -38.41 -12.16 -13.45
N ILE A 120 -38.63 -12.29 -14.77
CA ILE A 120 -39.78 -13.02 -15.31
C ILE A 120 -39.63 -14.53 -15.16
N LYS A 121 -38.50 -15.05 -15.62
CA LYS A 121 -38.12 -16.47 -15.59
C LYS A 121 -36.68 -16.55 -15.05
N PRO A 122 -36.51 -16.84 -13.75
CA PRO A 122 -35.18 -16.90 -13.15
C PRO A 122 -34.46 -18.19 -13.53
N PRO A 123 -33.13 -18.24 -13.39
CA PRO A 123 -32.37 -19.48 -13.49
C PRO A 123 -32.52 -20.34 -12.23
N ASP A 124 -32.25 -21.63 -12.34
CA ASP A 124 -32.13 -22.55 -11.19
C ASP A 124 -30.89 -22.23 -10.34
N LEU A 125 -29.78 -21.87 -11.01
CA LEU A 125 -28.51 -21.43 -10.41
C LEU A 125 -28.23 -19.98 -10.80
N LEU A 126 -28.22 -19.07 -9.83
CA LEU A 126 -27.88 -17.67 -10.01
C LEU A 126 -26.44 -17.40 -9.55
N ILE A 127 -25.57 -17.00 -10.49
CA ILE A 127 -24.24 -16.47 -10.16
C ILE A 127 -24.35 -14.95 -10.01
N THR A 128 -23.88 -14.40 -8.89
CA THR A 128 -24.06 -12.98 -8.55
C THR A 128 -22.89 -12.43 -7.73
N THR A 129 -22.88 -11.12 -7.51
CA THR A 129 -21.98 -10.46 -6.55
C THR A 129 -22.71 -10.13 -5.25
N PRO A 130 -21.99 -9.83 -4.14
CA PRO A 130 -22.60 -9.38 -2.89
C PRO A 130 -23.57 -8.21 -3.09
N GLU A 131 -23.15 -7.21 -3.86
CA GLU A 131 -23.92 -6.00 -4.16
C GLU A 131 -25.20 -6.36 -4.94
N THR A 132 -25.09 -7.25 -5.91
CA THR A 132 -26.24 -7.59 -6.74
C THR A 132 -27.28 -8.40 -5.98
N LEU A 133 -26.86 -9.21 -4.98
CA LEU A 133 -27.78 -9.85 -4.04
C LEU A 133 -28.57 -8.80 -3.25
N GLN A 134 -27.90 -7.76 -2.74
CA GLN A 134 -28.56 -6.64 -2.05
C GLN A 134 -29.61 -5.97 -2.95
N ALA A 135 -29.27 -5.76 -4.23
CA ALA A 135 -30.16 -5.09 -5.18
C ALA A 135 -31.43 -5.90 -5.51
N VAL A 136 -31.40 -7.24 -5.40
CA VAL A 136 -32.57 -8.09 -5.70
C VAL A 136 -33.49 -8.32 -4.52
N LEU A 137 -32.97 -8.29 -3.28
CA LEU A 137 -33.74 -8.58 -2.06
C LEU A 137 -35.01 -7.72 -1.90
N PRO A 138 -35.01 -6.39 -2.15
CA PRO A 138 -36.23 -5.59 -2.03
C PRO A 138 -37.29 -5.88 -3.11
N GLY A 139 -36.93 -6.57 -4.20
CA GLY A 139 -37.82 -6.75 -5.34
C GLY A 139 -38.86 -7.84 -5.10
N LYS A 140 -40.15 -7.49 -4.94
CA LYS A 140 -41.25 -8.44 -4.65
C LYS A 140 -41.21 -9.72 -5.48
N ARG A 141 -41.15 -9.60 -6.82
CA ARG A 141 -41.09 -10.75 -7.74
C ARG A 141 -39.81 -11.58 -7.57
N MET A 142 -38.67 -10.93 -7.29
CA MET A 142 -37.43 -11.65 -7.03
C MET A 142 -37.49 -12.39 -5.69
N ARG A 143 -38.13 -11.82 -4.67
CA ARG A 143 -38.33 -12.51 -3.39
C ARG A 143 -39.12 -13.79 -3.57
N ASP A 144 -40.17 -13.79 -4.40
CA ASP A 144 -40.94 -15.00 -4.70
C ASP A 144 -40.03 -16.11 -5.23
N HIS A 145 -39.10 -15.77 -6.13
CA HIS A 145 -38.10 -16.73 -6.64
C HIS A 145 -37.05 -17.13 -5.61
N LEU A 146 -36.61 -16.19 -4.77
CA LEU A 146 -35.58 -16.42 -3.74
C LEU A 146 -36.07 -17.26 -2.56
N ARG A 147 -37.40 -17.34 -2.31
CA ARG A 147 -37.99 -18.22 -1.27
C ARG A 147 -37.62 -19.70 -1.45
N HIS A 148 -37.23 -20.09 -2.65
CA HIS A 148 -36.90 -21.46 -3.00
C HIS A 148 -35.41 -21.79 -2.83
N VAL A 149 -34.55 -20.82 -2.47
CA VAL A 149 -33.11 -21.04 -2.31
C VAL A 149 -32.86 -22.12 -1.27
N LYS A 150 -32.05 -23.12 -1.63
CA LYS A 150 -31.65 -24.25 -0.78
C LYS A 150 -30.21 -24.12 -0.30
N SER A 151 -29.35 -23.54 -1.12
CA SER A 151 -27.93 -23.37 -0.78
C SER A 151 -27.34 -22.10 -1.37
N VAL A 152 -26.40 -21.50 -0.63
CA VAL A 152 -25.62 -20.34 -1.04
C VAL A 152 -24.14 -20.69 -0.93
N ILE A 153 -23.40 -20.49 -2.03
CA ILE A 153 -21.94 -20.62 -2.08
C ILE A 153 -21.35 -19.21 -2.06
N ILE A 154 -20.35 -18.99 -1.22
CA ILE A 154 -19.55 -17.77 -1.14
C ILE A 154 -18.13 -18.14 -1.52
N ASP A 155 -17.73 -17.75 -2.73
CA ASP A 155 -16.39 -17.98 -3.24
C ASP A 155 -15.41 -16.95 -2.71
N GLU A 156 -14.15 -17.35 -2.56
CA GLU A 156 -13.05 -16.57 -1.98
C GLU A 156 -13.48 -15.73 -0.76
N ILE A 157 -14.08 -16.40 0.24
CA ILE A 157 -14.69 -15.75 1.41
C ILE A 157 -13.71 -14.91 2.24
N HIS A 158 -12.40 -15.21 2.19
CA HIS A 158 -11.37 -14.44 2.89
C HIS A 158 -11.28 -12.99 2.39
N GLU A 159 -11.41 -12.77 1.07
CA GLU A 159 -11.45 -11.43 0.48
C GLU A 159 -12.66 -10.64 0.98
N LEU A 160 -13.81 -11.31 1.07
CA LEU A 160 -15.04 -10.66 1.55
C LEU A 160 -14.99 -10.40 3.06
N ALA A 161 -14.43 -11.32 3.85
CA ALA A 161 -14.34 -11.16 5.29
C ALA A 161 -13.47 -9.97 5.69
N GLY A 162 -12.39 -9.71 4.94
CA GLY A 162 -11.52 -8.54 5.10
C GLY A 162 -12.08 -7.22 4.58
N ASP A 163 -13.32 -7.20 4.08
CA ASP A 163 -13.93 -6.03 3.42
C ASP A 163 -15.34 -5.77 3.96
N ARG A 164 -15.72 -4.49 4.03
CA ARG A 164 -17.09 -4.03 4.32
C ARG A 164 -18.15 -4.64 3.41
N ARG A 165 -17.80 -5.00 2.18
CA ARG A 165 -18.67 -5.73 1.24
C ARG A 165 -19.12 -7.07 1.81
N GLY A 166 -18.22 -7.80 2.49
CA GLY A 166 -18.60 -9.03 3.17
C GLY A 166 -19.43 -8.77 4.41
N VAL A 167 -19.13 -7.72 5.19
CA VAL A 167 -20.00 -7.31 6.31
C VAL A 167 -21.41 -7.04 5.82
N GLN A 168 -21.54 -6.31 4.71
CA GLN A 168 -22.82 -6.06 4.04
C GLN A 168 -23.48 -7.38 3.60
N LEU A 169 -22.73 -8.31 3.01
CA LEU A 169 -23.20 -9.62 2.58
C LEU A 169 -23.77 -10.45 3.74
N THR A 170 -23.09 -10.51 4.89
CA THR A 170 -23.56 -11.31 6.03
C THR A 170 -24.96 -10.89 6.49
N VAL A 171 -25.25 -9.59 6.54
CA VAL A 171 -26.60 -9.08 6.83
C VAL A 171 -27.56 -9.37 5.67
N GLY A 172 -27.09 -9.31 4.42
CA GLY A 172 -27.86 -9.74 3.25
C GLY A 172 -28.29 -11.22 3.31
N LEU A 173 -27.47 -12.11 3.84
CA LEU A 173 -27.80 -13.52 4.05
C LEU A 173 -28.85 -13.70 5.14
N GLU A 174 -28.81 -12.89 6.20
CA GLU A 174 -29.88 -12.89 7.22
C GLU A 174 -31.20 -12.33 6.68
N ARG A 175 -31.15 -11.33 5.80
CA ARG A 175 -32.33 -10.84 5.07
C ARG A 175 -32.88 -11.90 4.09
N LEU A 176 -32.01 -12.65 3.42
CA LEU A 176 -32.43 -13.79 2.60
C LEU A 176 -33.08 -14.89 3.45
N ARG A 177 -32.60 -15.11 4.67
CA ARG A 177 -33.16 -16.08 5.61
C ARG A 177 -34.58 -15.72 6.04
N GLU A 178 -34.91 -14.44 6.14
CA GLU A 178 -36.28 -13.97 6.38
C GLU A 178 -37.25 -14.34 5.24
N ILE A 179 -36.72 -14.49 4.03
CA ILE A 179 -37.48 -14.91 2.85
C ILE A 179 -37.56 -16.45 2.78
N CYS A 180 -36.47 -17.15 3.12
CA CYS A 180 -36.37 -18.60 3.06
C CYS A 180 -36.80 -19.25 4.39
N VAL A 181 -38.11 -19.49 4.57
CA VAL A 181 -38.69 -19.99 5.84
C VAL A 181 -38.05 -21.30 6.33
N ASN A 182 -37.63 -22.18 5.41
CA ASN A 182 -36.99 -23.45 5.76
C ASN A 182 -35.46 -23.35 5.93
N GLY A 183 -34.90 -22.14 5.89
CA GLY A 183 -33.46 -21.91 5.86
C GLY A 183 -32.80 -22.34 4.55
N PHE A 184 -31.48 -22.16 4.49
CA PHE A 184 -30.63 -22.59 3.39
C PHE A 184 -29.23 -22.92 3.92
N GLN A 185 -28.55 -23.83 3.23
CA GLN A 185 -27.18 -24.24 3.53
C GLN A 185 -26.17 -23.19 3.05
N ARG A 186 -25.11 -22.93 3.80
CA ARG A 186 -24.03 -21.99 3.46
C ARG A 186 -22.72 -22.73 3.23
N ILE A 187 -22.08 -22.47 2.10
CA ILE A 187 -20.79 -23.04 1.75
C ILE A 187 -19.81 -21.90 1.47
N GLY A 188 -18.68 -21.87 2.18
CA GLY A 188 -17.61 -20.92 1.94
C GLY A 188 -16.43 -21.60 1.25
N LEU A 189 -15.83 -20.95 0.27
CA LEU A 189 -14.60 -21.42 -0.40
C LEU A 189 -13.48 -20.44 -0.12
N SER A 190 -12.30 -20.95 0.22
CA SER A 190 -11.09 -20.13 0.38
C SER A 190 -9.85 -20.90 -0.05
N ALA A 191 -8.88 -20.20 -0.64
CA ALA A 191 -7.55 -20.73 -0.86
C ALA A 191 -6.70 -20.72 0.43
N THR A 192 -6.76 -19.61 1.17
CA THR A 192 -5.85 -19.28 2.27
C THR A 192 -6.62 -18.52 3.37
N VAL A 193 -6.43 -18.92 4.63
CA VAL A 193 -7.05 -18.23 5.79
C VAL A 193 -6.14 -18.40 7.01
N GLY A 194 -5.71 -17.30 7.64
CA GLY A 194 -4.92 -17.34 8.89
C GLY A 194 -5.76 -17.56 10.16
N ASN A 195 -7.07 -17.33 10.11
CA ASN A 195 -8.04 -17.48 11.21
C ASN A 195 -9.32 -18.27 10.79
N PRO A 196 -9.21 -19.58 10.46
CA PRO A 196 -10.33 -20.38 9.94
C PRO A 196 -11.61 -20.37 10.80
N GLU A 197 -11.45 -20.41 12.13
CA GLU A 197 -12.57 -20.42 13.08
C GLU A 197 -13.41 -19.15 13.00
N GLU A 198 -12.74 -18.00 12.90
CA GLU A 198 -13.39 -16.70 12.81
C GLU A 198 -14.10 -16.54 11.45
N ILE A 199 -13.51 -17.04 10.36
CA ILE A 199 -14.14 -17.06 9.04
C ILE A 199 -15.35 -18.02 9.00
N ALA A 200 -15.29 -19.14 9.72
CA ALA A 200 -16.42 -20.05 9.84
C ALA A 200 -17.60 -19.37 10.57
N LEU A 201 -17.33 -18.60 11.63
CA LEU A 201 -18.34 -17.79 12.30
C LEU A 201 -18.88 -16.67 11.40
N PHE A 202 -18.01 -16.03 10.62
CA PHE A 202 -18.40 -15.03 9.62
C PHE A 202 -19.37 -15.60 8.57
N LEU A 203 -19.11 -16.82 8.07
CA LEU A 203 -19.99 -17.54 7.13
C LEU A 203 -21.33 -17.93 7.78
N GLY A 204 -21.26 -18.57 8.94
CA GLY A 204 -22.40 -19.19 9.61
C GLY A 204 -23.33 -18.21 10.32
N GLY A 205 -22.80 -17.06 10.76
CA GLY A 205 -23.49 -16.20 11.72
C GLY A 205 -23.78 -16.98 13.00
N GLY A 206 -25.06 -17.14 13.33
CA GLY A 206 -25.52 -17.99 14.44
C GLY A 206 -25.73 -19.47 14.10
N GLN A 207 -25.21 -19.98 12.97
CA GLN A 207 -25.34 -21.38 12.57
C GLN A 207 -23.99 -22.10 12.63
N PRO A 208 -23.94 -23.39 13.03
CA PRO A 208 -22.71 -24.16 13.04
C PRO A 208 -22.16 -24.34 11.63
N VAL A 209 -20.83 -24.32 11.50
CA VAL A 209 -20.10 -24.52 10.24
C VAL A 209 -19.01 -25.57 10.50
N LYS A 210 -18.90 -26.56 9.61
CA LYS A 210 -17.81 -27.53 9.59
C LYS A 210 -16.67 -27.00 8.73
N THR A 211 -15.44 -27.03 9.23
CA THR A 211 -14.27 -26.60 8.46
C THR A 211 -13.59 -27.82 7.86
N VAL A 212 -13.41 -27.82 6.54
CA VAL A 212 -12.60 -28.78 5.78
C VAL A 212 -11.34 -28.05 5.37
N GLN A 213 -10.21 -28.39 5.98
CA GLN A 213 -8.93 -27.74 5.72
C GLN A 213 -7.95 -28.75 5.12
N ILE A 214 -7.69 -28.60 3.83
CA ILE A 214 -6.72 -29.41 3.11
C ILE A 214 -5.35 -28.75 3.26
N PRO A 215 -4.33 -29.45 3.79
CA PRO A 215 -2.98 -28.91 3.91
C PRO A 215 -2.45 -28.41 2.56
N LEU A 216 -1.62 -27.36 2.60
CA LEU A 216 -0.85 -26.84 1.46
C LEU A 216 0.28 -27.82 1.06
N ASN A 217 0.00 -29.12 0.93
CA ASN A 217 1.00 -30.15 0.62
C ASN A 217 1.35 -30.24 -0.88
N LYS A 218 0.99 -29.22 -1.68
CA LYS A 218 1.42 -29.14 -3.06
C LYS A 218 2.93 -28.89 -3.05
N SER A 219 3.71 -29.79 -3.65
CA SER A 219 5.15 -29.57 -3.80
C SER A 219 5.36 -28.22 -4.49
N THR A 220 6.00 -27.29 -3.80
CA THR A 220 6.26 -25.95 -4.34
C THR A 220 7.74 -25.69 -4.25
N ALA A 221 8.35 -25.43 -5.41
CA ALA A 221 9.75 -25.07 -5.51
C ALA A 221 9.84 -23.54 -5.52
N TYR A 222 10.41 -22.99 -4.45
CA TYR A 222 10.72 -21.57 -4.37
C TYR A 222 12.22 -21.36 -4.58
N LYS A 223 12.58 -20.31 -5.31
CA LYS A 223 13.95 -19.80 -5.42
C LYS A 223 13.94 -18.28 -5.23
N VAL A 224 14.95 -17.74 -4.57
CA VAL A 224 15.20 -16.31 -4.42
C VAL A 224 16.46 -15.99 -5.23
N GLU A 225 16.35 -15.04 -6.14
CA GLU A 225 17.43 -14.65 -7.05
C GLU A 225 17.76 -13.16 -6.87
N TYR A 226 19.05 -12.89 -6.69
CA TYR A 226 19.66 -11.56 -6.66
C TYR A 226 20.88 -11.59 -7.59
N PRO A 227 20.69 -11.42 -8.91
CA PRO A 227 21.74 -11.69 -9.89
C PRO A 227 22.89 -10.68 -9.79
N ALA A 228 24.11 -11.17 -9.98
CA ALA A 228 25.30 -10.33 -10.08
C ALA A 228 25.35 -9.66 -11.46
N PRO A 229 25.61 -8.34 -11.55
CA PRO A 229 25.71 -7.68 -12.85
C PRO A 229 26.95 -8.11 -13.62
N GLY A 230 26.75 -8.63 -14.83
CA GLY A 230 27.79 -8.96 -15.81
C GLY A 230 28.27 -7.75 -16.62
N GLU A 231 29.14 -7.98 -17.60
CA GLU A 231 29.60 -6.92 -18.51
C GLU A 231 28.48 -6.46 -19.46
N GLU A 232 27.74 -7.40 -20.04
CA GLU A 232 26.60 -7.13 -20.92
C GLU A 232 25.51 -6.31 -20.21
N ASP A 233 25.26 -6.57 -18.92
CA ASP A 233 24.30 -5.81 -18.12
C ASP A 233 24.69 -4.34 -17.95
N ARG A 234 26.00 -4.01 -17.98
CA ARG A 234 26.45 -2.61 -17.90
C ARG A 234 26.19 -1.85 -19.19
N ASP A 235 26.30 -2.53 -20.32
CA ASP A 235 25.92 -1.96 -21.62
C ASP A 235 24.40 -1.79 -21.69
N LEU A 236 23.64 -2.81 -21.30
CA LEU A 236 22.19 -2.78 -21.24
C LEU A 236 21.69 -1.68 -20.28
N ALA A 237 22.31 -1.53 -19.11
CA ALA A 237 22.00 -0.48 -18.15
C ALA A 237 22.09 0.93 -18.76
N ARG A 238 23.11 1.18 -19.58
CA ARG A 238 23.27 2.44 -20.32
C ARG A 238 22.15 2.65 -21.34
N GLN A 239 21.80 1.61 -22.10
CA GLN A 239 20.72 1.66 -23.10
C GLN A 239 19.35 1.90 -22.47
N LEU A 240 19.10 1.24 -21.33
CA LEU A 240 17.82 1.28 -20.62
C LEU A 240 17.75 2.43 -19.61
N TYR A 241 18.78 3.26 -19.46
CA TYR A 241 18.87 4.34 -18.47
C TYR A 241 18.61 3.84 -17.03
N THR A 242 19.22 2.72 -16.67
CA THR A 242 19.06 2.03 -15.37
C THR A 242 20.41 1.65 -14.74
N THR A 243 20.43 1.02 -13.56
CA THR A 243 21.69 0.54 -12.95
C THR A 243 22.08 -0.84 -13.50
N PRO A 244 23.37 -1.23 -13.47
CA PRO A 244 23.79 -2.58 -13.84
C PRO A 244 23.04 -3.68 -13.11
N GLU A 245 22.75 -3.50 -11.81
CA GLU A 245 22.00 -4.47 -11.02
C GLU A 245 20.55 -4.61 -11.50
N ALA A 246 19.91 -3.51 -11.89
CA ALA A 246 18.56 -3.51 -12.45
C ALA A 246 18.52 -4.17 -13.83
N ALA A 247 19.53 -3.91 -14.67
CA ALA A 247 19.70 -4.61 -15.94
C ALA A 247 19.85 -6.12 -15.75
N ALA A 248 20.70 -6.57 -14.82
CA ALA A 248 20.87 -7.99 -14.50
C ALA A 248 19.56 -8.68 -14.07
N ARG A 249 18.71 -7.98 -13.32
CA ARG A 249 17.37 -8.48 -12.97
C ARG A 249 16.45 -8.59 -14.19
N LEU A 250 16.47 -7.59 -15.08
CA LEU A 250 15.69 -7.62 -16.32
C LEU A 250 16.13 -8.79 -17.21
N THR A 251 17.43 -8.98 -17.39
CA THR A 251 18.02 -10.11 -18.11
C THR A 251 17.57 -11.44 -17.51
N LEU A 252 17.67 -11.60 -16.18
CA LEU A 252 17.20 -12.81 -15.49
C LEU A 252 15.71 -13.09 -15.75
N VAL A 253 14.85 -12.08 -15.63
CA VAL A 253 13.40 -12.28 -15.86
C VAL A 253 13.13 -12.65 -17.32
N ASP A 254 13.82 -12.04 -18.27
CA ASP A 254 13.73 -12.35 -19.69
C ASP A 254 14.18 -13.80 -19.99
N ASP A 255 15.31 -14.22 -19.44
CA ASP A 255 15.81 -15.60 -19.55
C ASP A 255 14.82 -16.62 -18.97
N LEU A 256 14.23 -16.31 -17.81
CA LEU A 256 13.20 -17.15 -17.20
C LEU A 256 11.94 -17.25 -18.08
N VAL A 257 11.51 -16.16 -18.70
CA VAL A 257 10.37 -16.16 -19.63
C VAL A 257 10.69 -16.98 -20.88
N GLU A 258 11.91 -16.87 -21.43
CA GLU A 258 12.27 -17.62 -22.63
C GLU A 258 12.44 -19.12 -22.36
N ALA A 259 12.90 -19.50 -21.17
CA ALA A 259 13.07 -20.88 -20.74
C ALA A 259 11.75 -21.62 -20.44
N HIS A 260 10.61 -20.93 -20.42
CA HIS A 260 9.30 -21.50 -20.12
C HIS A 260 8.29 -21.17 -21.23
N ASP A 261 7.22 -21.97 -21.34
CA ASP A 261 6.16 -21.70 -22.33
C ASP A 261 5.22 -20.59 -21.86
N SER A 262 5.04 -20.46 -20.53
CA SER A 262 4.13 -19.49 -19.92
C SER A 262 4.64 -19.02 -18.55
N THR A 263 4.80 -17.70 -18.39
CA THR A 263 5.32 -17.07 -17.17
C THR A 263 4.50 -15.86 -16.77
N LEU A 264 4.01 -15.87 -15.53
CA LEU A 264 3.42 -14.69 -14.90
C LEU A 264 4.48 -13.94 -14.10
N ILE A 265 4.57 -12.63 -14.28
CA ILE A 265 5.51 -11.76 -13.57
C ILE A 265 4.72 -10.85 -12.66
N PHE A 266 4.59 -11.22 -11.38
CA PHE A 266 3.88 -10.42 -10.40
C PHE A 266 4.74 -9.26 -9.89
N VAL A 267 4.12 -8.09 -9.79
CA VAL A 267 4.70 -6.87 -9.22
C VAL A 267 3.78 -6.28 -8.15
N ASN A 268 4.36 -5.53 -7.21
CA ASN A 268 3.62 -5.00 -6.06
C ASN A 268 2.82 -3.72 -6.34
N SER A 269 3.08 -3.03 -7.44
CA SER A 269 2.40 -1.78 -7.78
C SER A 269 2.17 -1.64 -9.28
N ARG A 270 1.18 -0.83 -9.65
CA ARG A 270 0.91 -0.51 -11.06
C ARG A 270 2.08 0.23 -11.71
N VAL A 271 2.77 1.06 -10.92
CA VAL A 271 3.99 1.76 -11.35
C VAL A 271 5.09 0.76 -11.72
N ASN A 272 5.31 -0.26 -10.88
CA ASN A 272 6.30 -1.31 -11.18
C ASN A 272 5.89 -2.09 -12.43
N ALA A 273 4.61 -2.38 -12.61
CA ALA A 273 4.11 -3.10 -13.79
C ALA A 273 4.40 -2.33 -15.09
N GLU A 274 4.06 -1.05 -15.14
CA GLU A 274 4.28 -0.17 -16.29
C GLU A 274 5.77 0.08 -16.55
N LEU A 275 6.55 0.29 -15.49
CA LEU A 275 7.99 0.52 -15.62
C LEU A 275 8.70 -0.72 -16.16
N LEU A 276 8.40 -1.90 -15.61
CA LEU A 276 8.96 -3.17 -16.06
C LEU A 276 8.52 -3.50 -17.49
N GLY A 277 7.24 -3.33 -17.80
CA GLY A 277 6.70 -3.48 -19.16
C GLY A 277 7.38 -2.54 -20.16
N SER A 278 7.62 -1.28 -19.79
CA SER A 278 8.36 -0.33 -20.62
C SER A 278 9.80 -0.76 -20.85
N LYS A 279 10.50 -1.34 -19.87
CA LYS A 279 11.87 -1.85 -20.03
C LYS A 279 11.91 -3.05 -20.96
N PHE A 280 11.00 -4.01 -20.80
CA PHE A 280 10.90 -5.16 -21.70
C PHE A 280 10.57 -4.75 -23.13
N ASN A 281 9.71 -3.75 -23.32
CA ASN A 281 9.44 -3.21 -24.65
C ASN A 281 10.67 -2.53 -25.27
N MET A 282 11.52 -1.85 -24.49
CA MET A 282 12.80 -1.31 -24.97
C MET A 282 13.82 -2.40 -25.32
N MET A 283 13.69 -3.59 -24.73
CA MET A 283 14.46 -4.80 -25.05
C MET A 283 13.85 -5.60 -26.22
N ASP A 284 12.84 -5.06 -26.91
CA ASP A 284 12.08 -5.73 -27.99
C ASP A 284 11.44 -7.08 -27.58
N ARG A 285 11.06 -7.22 -26.31
CA ARG A 285 10.42 -8.43 -25.77
C ARG A 285 8.91 -8.37 -25.83
N LYS A 286 8.27 -9.48 -26.23
CA LYS A 286 6.81 -9.63 -26.32
C LYS A 286 6.20 -9.97 -24.96
N ILE A 287 6.37 -9.08 -23.99
CA ILE A 287 5.82 -9.19 -22.65
C ILE A 287 4.76 -8.10 -22.47
N MET A 288 3.52 -8.49 -22.16
CA MET A 288 2.41 -7.55 -21.96
C MET A 288 2.21 -7.19 -20.49
N VAL A 289 1.43 -6.14 -20.20
CA VAL A 289 1.08 -5.69 -18.85
C VAL A 289 -0.41 -5.91 -18.58
N HIS A 290 -0.76 -6.31 -17.35
CA HIS A 290 -2.13 -6.49 -16.90
C HIS A 290 -2.36 -5.96 -15.47
N HIS A 291 -3.13 -4.87 -15.34
CA HIS A 291 -3.57 -4.36 -14.04
C HIS A 291 -4.91 -3.63 -14.10
N GLY A 292 -5.55 -3.43 -12.94
CA GLY A 292 -6.92 -2.90 -12.84
C GLY A 292 -7.16 -1.51 -13.45
N SER A 293 -6.11 -0.72 -13.65
CA SER A 293 -6.20 0.60 -14.29
C SER A 293 -6.32 0.56 -15.82
N LEU A 294 -6.08 -0.59 -16.46
CA LEU A 294 -6.20 -0.73 -17.90
C LEU A 294 -7.68 -0.87 -18.32
N PRO A 295 -8.06 -0.32 -19.49
CA PRO A 295 -9.35 -0.58 -20.10
C PRO A 295 -9.67 -2.07 -20.17
N ARG A 296 -10.96 -2.43 -20.05
CA ARG A 296 -11.40 -3.82 -20.09
C ARG A 296 -10.95 -4.54 -21.36
N GLU A 297 -11.02 -3.88 -22.51
CA GLU A 297 -10.63 -4.45 -23.81
C GLU A 297 -9.15 -4.83 -23.85
N GLU A 298 -8.28 -3.99 -23.29
CA GLU A 298 -6.85 -4.25 -23.21
C GLU A 298 -6.52 -5.42 -22.27
N ARG A 299 -7.19 -5.48 -21.12
CA ARG A 299 -7.06 -6.63 -20.19
C ARG A 299 -7.49 -7.93 -20.83
N VAL A 300 -8.64 -7.96 -21.50
CA VAL A 300 -9.13 -9.15 -22.22
C VAL A 300 -8.16 -9.57 -23.32
N ARG A 301 -7.64 -8.61 -24.09
CA ARG A 301 -6.62 -8.90 -25.11
C ARG A 301 -5.36 -9.53 -24.52
N ALA A 302 -4.85 -9.00 -23.40
CA ALA A 302 -3.69 -9.57 -22.72
C ALA A 302 -3.96 -10.98 -22.20
N GLU A 303 -5.13 -11.21 -21.57
CA GLU A 303 -5.57 -12.53 -21.11
C GLU A 303 -5.66 -13.55 -22.27
N GLU A 304 -6.26 -13.16 -23.39
CA GLU A 304 -6.46 -14.02 -24.56
C GLU A 304 -5.14 -14.32 -25.28
N ALA A 305 -4.27 -13.33 -25.47
CA ALA A 305 -2.95 -13.50 -26.08
C ALA A 305 -2.07 -14.45 -25.25
N PHE A 306 -2.08 -14.30 -23.93
CA PHE A 306 -1.35 -15.19 -23.02
C PHE A 306 -1.93 -16.61 -23.06
N LYS A 307 -3.25 -16.76 -22.98
CA LYS A 307 -3.93 -18.07 -23.05
C LYS A 307 -3.72 -18.80 -24.38
N ALA A 308 -3.59 -18.05 -25.47
CA ALA A 308 -3.33 -18.57 -26.81
C ALA A 308 -1.84 -18.91 -27.05
N GLY A 309 -0.93 -18.55 -26.14
CA GLY A 309 0.51 -18.73 -26.30
C GLY A 309 1.14 -17.75 -27.31
N GLU A 310 0.46 -16.64 -27.64
CA GLU A 310 1.00 -15.59 -28.52
C GLU A 310 2.11 -14.78 -27.81
N ILE A 311 2.05 -14.75 -26.48
CA ILE A 311 3.06 -14.17 -25.58
C ILE A 311 3.43 -15.21 -24.52
N LYS A 312 4.70 -15.28 -24.16
CA LYS A 312 5.21 -16.16 -23.08
C LYS A 312 5.16 -15.51 -21.71
N GLY A 313 5.22 -14.17 -21.65
CA GLY A 313 5.32 -13.41 -20.40
C GLY A 313 4.20 -12.38 -20.22
N LEU A 314 3.65 -12.31 -19.01
CA LEU A 314 2.65 -11.30 -18.64
C LEU A 314 2.98 -10.68 -17.28
N VAL A 315 3.27 -9.37 -17.27
CA VAL A 315 3.49 -8.59 -16.05
C VAL A 315 2.16 -8.19 -15.44
N CYS A 316 1.91 -8.54 -14.17
CA CYS A 316 0.62 -8.30 -13.54
C CYS A 316 0.70 -7.87 -12.07
N THR A 317 -0.31 -7.13 -11.62
CA THR A 317 -0.54 -6.89 -10.18
C THR A 317 -1.46 -7.97 -9.60
N SER A 318 -2.01 -7.75 -8.40
CA SER A 318 -2.95 -8.66 -7.73
C SER A 318 -4.20 -9.06 -8.52
N THR A 319 -4.47 -8.41 -9.66
CA THR A 319 -5.59 -8.76 -10.54
C THR A 319 -5.60 -10.21 -11.04
N LEU A 320 -4.43 -10.86 -11.11
CA LEU A 320 -4.30 -12.25 -11.56
C LEU A 320 -3.93 -13.22 -10.42
N GLU A 321 -3.93 -12.78 -9.15
CA GLU A 321 -3.76 -13.66 -7.98
C GLU A 321 -4.93 -14.65 -7.85
N LEU A 322 -6.12 -14.14 -8.14
CA LEU A 322 -7.39 -14.83 -7.98
C LEU A 322 -7.69 -15.77 -9.14
N GLY A 323 -8.65 -16.67 -8.94
CA GLY A 323 -9.00 -17.85 -9.75
C GLY A 323 -9.40 -17.67 -11.23
N ILE A 324 -8.88 -16.68 -11.96
CA ILE A 324 -9.11 -16.49 -13.39
C ILE A 324 -8.35 -17.60 -14.16
N ASP A 325 -9.00 -18.24 -15.14
CA ASP A 325 -8.38 -19.26 -15.99
C ASP A 325 -7.65 -18.61 -17.18
N ILE A 326 -6.38 -18.30 -16.95
CA ILE A 326 -5.43 -17.78 -17.95
C ILE A 326 -4.67 -18.90 -18.70
N GLY A 327 -5.09 -20.17 -18.56
CA GLY A 327 -4.42 -21.32 -19.15
C GLY A 327 -3.41 -21.99 -18.21
N SER A 328 -2.56 -22.86 -18.77
CA SER A 328 -1.44 -23.44 -18.04
C SER A 328 -0.38 -22.38 -17.80
N VAL A 329 0.07 -22.26 -16.56
CA VAL A 329 1.23 -21.44 -16.19
C VAL A 329 2.32 -22.37 -15.68
N ASP A 330 3.52 -22.26 -16.24
CA ASP A 330 4.64 -23.12 -15.87
C ASP A 330 5.47 -22.47 -14.75
N LEU A 331 5.69 -21.16 -14.85
CA LEU A 331 6.49 -20.41 -13.89
C LEU A 331 5.76 -19.16 -13.39
N VAL A 332 5.94 -18.87 -12.11
CA VAL A 332 5.60 -17.57 -11.53
C VAL A 332 6.89 -16.87 -11.13
N VAL A 333 7.13 -15.70 -11.71
CA VAL A 333 8.14 -14.75 -11.25
C VAL A 333 7.48 -13.73 -10.35
N GLN A 334 8.05 -13.51 -9.19
CA GLN A 334 7.61 -12.49 -8.24
C GLN A 334 8.73 -11.44 -8.16
N TYR A 335 8.52 -10.27 -8.77
CA TYR A 335 9.49 -9.17 -8.76
C TYR A 335 9.34 -8.36 -7.47
N MET A 336 10.41 -8.30 -6.69
CA MET A 336 10.44 -7.92 -5.27
C MET A 336 9.71 -8.92 -4.38
N SER A 337 9.94 -8.87 -3.07
CA SER A 337 9.18 -9.63 -2.08
C SER A 337 7.67 -9.38 -2.26
N PRO A 338 6.82 -10.42 -2.17
CA PRO A 338 5.37 -10.25 -2.22
C PRO A 338 4.80 -9.57 -0.95
N ARG A 339 5.65 -9.32 0.06
CA ARG A 339 5.37 -8.67 1.35
C ARG A 339 4.38 -9.40 2.28
N GLN A 340 3.60 -10.33 1.75
CA GLN A 340 2.63 -11.16 2.47
C GLN A 340 2.67 -12.62 2.00
N VAL A 341 2.45 -13.53 2.94
CA VAL A 341 2.42 -14.98 2.75
C VAL A 341 1.20 -15.41 1.94
N ASN A 342 0.03 -14.85 2.23
CA ASN A 342 -1.18 -15.08 1.44
C ASN A 342 -0.94 -14.78 -0.06
N SER A 343 -0.34 -13.63 -0.37
CA SER A 343 -0.02 -13.26 -1.76
C SER A 343 0.98 -14.23 -2.38
N LEU A 344 2.05 -14.64 -1.69
CA LEU A 344 2.99 -15.65 -2.23
C LEU A 344 2.28 -16.95 -2.61
N VAL A 345 1.49 -17.51 -1.68
CA VAL A 345 0.81 -18.79 -1.87
C VAL A 345 -0.20 -18.72 -3.02
N GLN A 346 -0.95 -17.62 -3.13
CA GLN A 346 -1.92 -17.43 -4.21
C GLN A 346 -1.25 -17.22 -5.57
N ARG A 347 -0.21 -16.37 -5.63
CA ARG A 347 0.55 -16.06 -6.85
C ARG A 347 1.25 -17.31 -7.37
N VAL A 348 2.09 -17.95 -6.56
CA VAL A 348 2.85 -19.15 -6.97
C VAL A 348 1.92 -20.36 -7.18
N GLY A 349 0.78 -20.41 -6.48
CA GLY A 349 -0.30 -21.37 -6.74
C GLY A 349 -0.90 -21.28 -8.15
N ARG A 350 -0.61 -20.23 -8.93
CA ARG A 350 -0.94 -20.15 -10.36
C ARG A 350 -0.08 -21.08 -11.22
N SER A 351 1.18 -21.31 -10.85
CA SER A 351 2.04 -22.26 -11.57
C SER A 351 1.63 -23.71 -11.29
N GLY A 352 1.72 -24.56 -12.31
CA GLY A 352 1.48 -26.00 -12.19
C GLY A 352 0.06 -26.29 -11.69
N HIS A 353 -0.96 -25.74 -12.34
CA HIS A 353 -2.35 -25.65 -11.85
C HIS A 353 -3.06 -26.98 -11.47
N THR A 354 -2.45 -28.14 -11.74
CA THR A 354 -2.93 -29.47 -11.33
C THR A 354 -2.28 -29.94 -10.03
N LEU A 355 -3.02 -30.66 -9.17
CA LEU A 355 -2.52 -31.24 -7.90
C LEU A 355 -1.27 -32.11 -8.04
N THR A 356 -0.99 -32.65 -9.22
CA THR A 356 0.15 -33.53 -9.50
C THR A 356 1.40 -32.81 -9.98
N ARG A 357 1.32 -31.52 -10.35
CA ARG A 357 2.45 -30.73 -10.83
C ARG A 357 3.01 -29.87 -9.71
N THR A 358 4.34 -29.77 -9.65
CA THR A 358 5.04 -28.86 -8.74
C THR A 358 4.80 -27.42 -9.18
N SER A 359 4.34 -26.55 -8.28
CA SER A 359 4.32 -25.11 -8.58
C SER A 359 5.75 -24.56 -8.45
N GLN A 360 6.17 -23.77 -9.43
CA GLN A 360 7.49 -23.13 -9.44
C GLN A 360 7.33 -21.63 -9.27
N GLY A 361 8.07 -21.08 -8.29
CA GLY A 361 8.09 -19.66 -7.98
C GLY A 361 9.51 -19.15 -7.87
N VAL A 362 9.87 -18.12 -8.63
CA VAL A 362 11.16 -17.42 -8.53
C VAL A 362 10.91 -15.99 -8.05
N LEU A 363 11.43 -15.65 -6.87
CA LEU A 363 11.37 -14.31 -6.30
C LEU A 363 12.64 -13.56 -6.71
N VAL A 364 12.51 -12.51 -7.51
CA VAL A 364 13.62 -11.68 -7.98
C VAL A 364 13.76 -10.48 -7.06
N SER A 365 14.78 -10.49 -6.21
CA SER A 365 14.96 -9.49 -5.16
C SER A 365 15.72 -8.26 -5.66
N VAL A 366 15.41 -7.08 -5.14
CA VAL A 366 16.04 -5.80 -5.54
C VAL A 366 17.01 -5.23 -4.49
N SER A 367 17.00 -5.76 -3.26
CA SER A 367 17.91 -5.37 -2.18
C SER A 367 18.17 -6.52 -1.22
N THR A 368 19.14 -6.35 -0.31
CA THR A 368 19.41 -7.30 0.77
C THR A 368 18.21 -7.50 1.70
N GLU A 369 17.48 -6.44 2.03
CA GLU A 369 16.25 -6.56 2.83
C GLU A 369 15.17 -7.34 2.10
N ASP A 370 15.05 -7.12 0.79
CA ASP A 370 14.08 -7.79 -0.06
C ASP A 370 14.38 -9.30 -0.19
N ILE A 371 15.65 -9.71 -0.14
CA ILE A 371 16.06 -11.13 -0.01
C ILE A 371 15.57 -11.69 1.33
N LEU A 372 15.88 -11.03 2.45
CA LEU A 372 15.47 -11.50 3.79
C LEU A 372 13.95 -11.60 3.92
N GLU A 373 13.23 -10.63 3.35
CA GLU A 373 11.78 -10.62 3.30
C GLU A 373 11.26 -11.79 2.44
N SER A 374 11.81 -11.99 1.25
CA SER A 374 11.46 -13.11 0.35
C SER A 374 11.67 -14.47 1.01
N VAL A 375 12.82 -14.67 1.68
CA VAL A 375 13.11 -15.88 2.47
C VAL A 375 12.11 -16.04 3.61
N GLY A 376 11.79 -14.96 4.32
CA GLY A 376 10.83 -14.95 5.42
C GLY A 376 9.43 -15.39 5.00
N VAL A 377 8.94 -14.86 3.88
CA VAL A 377 7.63 -15.24 3.33
C VAL A 377 7.62 -16.72 2.93
N ILE A 378 8.70 -17.23 2.35
CA ILE A 378 8.84 -18.65 1.99
C ILE A 378 8.84 -19.56 3.23
N GLU A 379 9.59 -19.22 4.28
CA GLU A 379 9.60 -19.99 5.53
C GLU A 379 8.21 -20.00 6.19
N LEU A 380 7.54 -18.84 6.30
CA LEU A 380 6.19 -18.76 6.86
C LEU A 380 5.17 -19.55 6.03
N ALA A 381 5.27 -19.51 4.70
CA ALA A 381 4.42 -20.32 3.81
C ALA A 381 4.63 -21.83 4.03
N ARG A 382 5.89 -22.27 4.20
CA ARG A 382 6.22 -23.67 4.51
C ARG A 382 5.72 -24.10 5.90
N GLU A 383 5.71 -23.18 6.85
CA GLU A 383 5.17 -23.36 8.20
C GLU A 383 3.63 -23.31 8.25
N GLY A 384 2.96 -22.94 7.15
CA GLY A 384 1.50 -22.76 7.10
C GLY A 384 1.00 -21.54 7.88
N GLN A 385 1.88 -20.60 8.21
CA GLN A 385 1.54 -19.38 8.95
C GLN A 385 1.12 -18.27 7.98
N LEU A 386 -0.18 -18.10 7.85
CA LEU A 386 -0.82 -17.11 6.98
C LEU A 386 -1.26 -15.88 7.78
N GLU A 387 -1.35 -14.72 7.13
CA GLU A 387 -1.90 -13.52 7.76
C GLU A 387 -3.37 -13.73 8.15
N ARG A 388 -3.75 -13.18 9.31
CA ARG A 388 -5.14 -13.17 9.78
C ARG A 388 -5.95 -12.18 8.95
N THR A 389 -7.19 -12.55 8.64
CA THR A 389 -8.15 -11.65 7.98
C THR A 389 -8.90 -10.84 9.05
N SER A 390 -8.74 -9.52 9.02
CA SER A 390 -9.41 -8.59 9.94
C SER A 390 -10.82 -8.25 9.46
N ILE A 391 -11.85 -8.61 10.24
CA ILE A 391 -13.25 -8.33 9.89
C ILE A 391 -13.65 -6.91 10.34
N HIS A 392 -14.30 -6.14 9.47
CA HIS A 392 -14.83 -4.80 9.79
C HIS A 392 -16.08 -4.86 10.71
N ALA A 393 -15.91 -5.38 11.91
CA ALA A 393 -16.97 -5.47 12.90
C ALA A 393 -17.53 -4.08 13.26
N GLY A 394 -18.85 -3.99 13.39
CA GLY A 394 -19.53 -2.75 13.79
C GLY A 394 -19.46 -1.59 12.78
N ALA A 395 -19.11 -1.82 11.51
CA ALA A 395 -19.06 -0.77 10.49
C ALA A 395 -20.39 0.00 10.38
N LEU A 396 -20.40 1.30 10.71
CA LEU A 396 -21.62 2.09 10.89
C LEU A 396 -22.24 2.57 9.57
N ASP A 397 -21.41 2.75 8.54
CA ASP A 397 -21.82 3.06 7.18
C ASP A 397 -22.60 1.88 6.56
N VAL A 398 -22.08 0.66 6.72
CA VAL A 398 -22.75 -0.58 6.34
C VAL A 398 -24.04 -0.76 7.16
N LEU A 399 -24.01 -0.43 8.46
CA LEU A 399 -25.19 -0.47 9.32
C LEU A 399 -26.29 0.47 8.80
N ALA A 400 -25.96 1.71 8.44
CA ALA A 400 -26.89 2.69 7.88
C ALA A 400 -27.55 2.18 6.59
N HIS A 401 -26.75 1.59 5.70
CA HIS A 401 -27.25 0.94 4.48
C HIS A 401 -28.15 -0.25 4.80
N GLN A 402 -27.77 -1.11 5.75
CA GLN A 402 -28.53 -2.31 6.07
C GLN A 402 -29.84 -2.03 6.82
N ILE A 403 -29.90 -1.03 7.70
CA ILE A 403 -31.17 -0.57 8.31
C ILE A 403 -32.17 -0.19 7.21
N THR A 404 -31.70 0.57 6.22
CA THR A 404 -32.50 0.94 5.05
C THR A 404 -32.89 -0.30 4.24
N GLY A 405 -31.97 -1.27 4.06
CA GLY A 405 -32.25 -2.53 3.37
C GLY A 405 -33.34 -3.36 4.02
N VAL A 406 -33.27 -3.59 5.33
CA VAL A 406 -34.31 -4.33 6.07
C VAL A 406 -35.65 -3.57 6.00
N LEU A 407 -35.63 -2.24 6.11
CA LEU A 407 -36.82 -1.42 5.92
C LEU A 407 -37.36 -1.49 4.49
N MET A 408 -36.51 -1.61 3.47
CA MET A 408 -36.89 -1.80 2.06
C MET A 408 -37.45 -3.20 1.76
N ASP A 409 -37.22 -4.17 2.66
CA ASP A 409 -37.79 -5.50 2.53
C ASP A 409 -39.21 -5.60 3.11
N SER A 410 -39.60 -4.72 4.03
CA SER A 410 -40.94 -4.73 4.66
C SER A 410 -42.08 -4.25 3.74
N ASP A 411 -43.28 -4.05 4.28
CA ASP A 411 -44.43 -3.43 3.59
C ASP A 411 -44.57 -1.93 3.92
N GLY A 412 -43.46 -1.25 4.22
CA GLY A 412 -43.39 0.22 4.37
C GLY A 412 -43.09 0.73 5.77
N SER A 413 -43.29 -0.11 6.79
CA SER A 413 -42.89 0.13 8.18
C SER A 413 -42.15 -1.08 8.76
N LEU A 414 -41.40 -0.89 9.84
CA LEU A 414 -40.65 -1.94 10.52
C LEU A 414 -40.33 -1.56 11.97
N GLU A 415 -40.54 -2.47 12.93
CA GLU A 415 -40.09 -2.24 14.30
C GLU A 415 -38.56 -2.22 14.42
N ILE A 416 -38.03 -1.29 15.21
CA ILE A 416 -36.58 -1.15 15.45
C ILE A 416 -36.02 -2.44 16.08
N SER A 417 -36.76 -3.05 17.01
CA SER A 417 -36.44 -4.34 17.64
C SER A 417 -36.24 -5.45 16.60
N ARG A 418 -37.10 -5.49 15.58
CA ARG A 418 -37.01 -6.46 14.48
C ARG A 418 -35.78 -6.20 13.61
N ALA A 419 -35.54 -4.94 13.24
CA ALA A 419 -34.35 -4.55 12.48
C ALA A 419 -33.06 -4.98 13.22
N LYS A 420 -32.96 -4.64 14.51
CA LYS A 420 -31.85 -5.03 15.39
C LYS A 420 -31.69 -6.55 15.44
N THR A 421 -32.78 -7.30 15.60
CA THR A 421 -32.75 -8.78 15.64
C THR A 421 -32.16 -9.38 14.37
N ILE A 422 -32.56 -8.91 13.19
CA ILE A 422 -32.04 -9.41 11.91
C ILE A 422 -30.56 -9.08 11.77
N ILE A 423 -30.16 -7.85 12.08
CA ILE A 423 -28.77 -7.39 11.96
C ILE A 423 -27.85 -8.15 12.93
N LYS A 424 -28.27 -8.35 14.19
CA LYS A 424 -27.48 -9.06 15.22
C LYS A 424 -27.23 -10.54 14.94
N ARG A 425 -27.98 -11.17 14.02
CA ARG A 425 -27.70 -12.55 13.59
C ARG A 425 -26.43 -12.64 12.72
N ALA A 426 -26.05 -11.55 12.07
CA ALA A 426 -24.82 -11.47 11.32
C ALA A 426 -23.63 -11.32 12.27
N TYR A 427 -22.59 -12.14 12.09
CA TYR A 427 -21.43 -12.19 12.97
C TYR A 427 -20.76 -10.83 13.24
N PRO A 428 -20.58 -9.91 12.25
CA PRO A 428 -19.98 -8.60 12.49
C PRO A 428 -20.79 -7.65 13.38
N TYR A 429 -22.07 -7.94 13.63
CA TYR A 429 -22.97 -7.12 14.45
C TYR A 429 -23.58 -7.88 15.63
N ARG A 430 -23.07 -9.08 15.96
CA ARG A 430 -23.57 -9.89 17.08
C ARG A 430 -23.58 -9.13 18.42
N ASP A 431 -22.60 -8.23 18.58
CA ASP A 431 -22.39 -7.40 19.77
C ASP A 431 -22.94 -5.97 19.60
N LEU A 432 -23.82 -5.72 18.60
CA LEU A 432 -24.40 -4.40 18.36
C LEU A 432 -25.23 -3.93 19.58
N GLU A 433 -24.81 -2.79 20.12
CA GLU A 433 -25.45 -2.05 21.21
C GLU A 433 -26.50 -1.05 20.70
N ASP A 434 -27.37 -0.58 21.59
CA ASP A 434 -28.43 0.39 21.25
C ASP A 434 -27.88 1.78 20.92
N GLY A 435 -26.83 2.24 21.61
CA GLY A 435 -26.25 3.58 21.41
C GLY A 435 -25.83 3.86 19.96
N PRO A 436 -24.94 3.05 19.35
CA PRO A 436 -24.54 3.20 17.95
C PRO A 436 -25.73 3.06 16.98
N LEU A 437 -26.63 2.10 17.23
CA LEU A 437 -27.82 1.88 16.41
C LEU A 437 -28.72 3.12 16.37
N ASP A 438 -29.06 3.67 17.54
CA ASP A 438 -29.89 4.87 17.65
C ASP A 438 -29.23 6.09 17.03
N LYS A 439 -27.91 6.26 17.21
CA LYS A 439 -27.16 7.36 16.59
C LYS A 439 -27.23 7.29 15.06
N VAL A 440 -27.10 6.10 14.47
CA VAL A 440 -27.25 5.88 13.02
C VAL A 440 -28.69 6.13 12.56
N ILE A 441 -29.68 5.59 13.25
CA ILE A 441 -31.10 5.80 12.90
C ILE A 441 -31.45 7.29 12.94
N GLU A 442 -31.01 8.00 13.97
CA GLU A 442 -31.27 9.44 14.13
C GLU A 442 -30.58 10.26 13.02
N PHE A 443 -29.36 9.89 12.64
CA PHE A 443 -28.69 10.48 11.49
C PHE A 443 -29.49 10.26 10.20
N MET A 444 -29.91 9.02 9.92
CA MET A 444 -30.71 8.67 8.76
C MET A 444 -32.06 9.39 8.71
N ARG A 445 -32.69 9.60 9.88
CA ARG A 445 -33.92 10.40 10.05
C ARG A 445 -33.69 11.85 9.67
N LYS A 446 -32.62 12.49 10.19
CA LYS A 446 -32.26 13.88 9.88
C LYS A 446 -31.96 14.09 8.39
N MET A 447 -31.36 13.11 7.72
CA MET A 447 -31.13 13.15 6.28
C MET A 447 -32.42 12.93 5.44
N GLY A 448 -33.52 12.54 6.08
CA GLY A 448 -34.80 12.26 5.43
C GLY A 448 -34.84 10.91 4.71
N TYR A 449 -33.88 10.02 4.96
CA TYR A 449 -33.81 8.69 4.35
C TYR A 449 -34.81 7.70 4.97
N LEU A 450 -35.26 7.97 6.19
CA LEU A 450 -36.34 7.26 6.87
C LEU A 450 -37.10 8.21 7.80
N LYS A 451 -38.26 7.78 8.28
CA LYS A 451 -38.94 8.37 9.45
C LYS A 451 -38.87 7.40 10.62
N LYS A 452 -38.95 7.92 11.84
CA LYS A 452 -38.94 7.17 13.10
C LYS A 452 -40.03 7.73 14.01
N ASP A 453 -40.85 6.84 14.55
CA ASP A 453 -41.64 7.04 15.78
C ASP A 453 -40.92 6.31 16.95
N ASP A 454 -41.51 6.22 18.15
CA ASP A 454 -40.84 5.68 19.35
C ASP A 454 -40.18 4.30 19.14
N SER A 455 -40.85 3.39 18.43
CA SER A 455 -40.38 2.02 18.21
C SER A 455 -40.33 1.57 16.75
N THR A 456 -40.78 2.40 15.81
CA THR A 456 -41.06 1.99 14.43
C THR A 456 -40.40 2.91 13.42
N LEU A 457 -39.81 2.32 12.38
CA LEU A 457 -39.23 2.99 11.22
C LEU A 457 -40.21 2.96 10.05
N TYR A 458 -40.24 4.04 9.25
CA TYR A 458 -41.06 4.13 8.04
C TYR A 458 -40.24 4.62 6.85
N ARG A 459 -40.65 4.16 5.67
CA ARG A 459 -40.07 4.63 4.41
C ARG A 459 -40.44 6.08 4.12
N THR A 460 -39.53 6.77 3.46
CA THR A 460 -39.75 8.05 2.79
C THR A 460 -39.60 7.85 1.28
N SER A 461 -39.85 8.92 0.51
CA SER A 461 -39.54 8.95 -0.92
C SER A 461 -38.05 8.78 -1.22
N ARG A 462 -37.16 9.10 -0.26
CA ARG A 462 -35.70 9.03 -0.43
C ARG A 462 -35.09 7.68 -0.02
N THR A 463 -35.78 6.86 0.77
CA THR A 463 -35.28 5.56 1.25
C THR A 463 -34.78 4.69 0.09
N ARG A 464 -35.60 4.59 -0.97
CA ARG A 464 -35.28 3.79 -2.16
C ARG A 464 -34.05 4.34 -2.89
N PHE A 465 -33.99 5.66 -3.06
CA PHE A 465 -32.90 6.33 -3.78
C PHE A 465 -31.56 6.10 -3.06
N TYR A 466 -31.51 6.39 -1.76
CA TYR A 466 -30.35 6.11 -0.91
C TYR A 466 -29.90 4.65 -1.01
N TYR A 467 -30.83 3.69 -0.84
CA TYR A 467 -30.49 2.27 -0.87
C TYR A 467 -29.78 1.83 -2.16
N PHE A 468 -30.25 2.29 -3.32
CA PHE A 468 -29.69 1.86 -4.60
C PHE A 468 -28.45 2.64 -5.03
N GLU A 469 -28.31 3.92 -4.66
CA GLU A 469 -27.10 4.70 -4.95
C GLU A 469 -25.92 4.34 -4.04
N ASN A 470 -26.21 3.98 -2.78
CA ASN A 470 -25.20 3.66 -1.76
C ASN A 470 -24.92 2.16 -1.65
N LEU A 471 -25.22 1.40 -2.70
CA LEU A 471 -25.20 -0.05 -2.64
C LEU A 471 -23.79 -0.65 -2.63
N SER A 472 -22.85 -0.03 -3.35
CA SER A 472 -21.43 -0.40 -3.33
C SER A 472 -20.72 0.20 -2.10
N MET A 473 -19.99 -0.62 -1.35
CA MET A 473 -19.12 -0.15 -0.26
C MET A 473 -17.71 0.22 -0.73
N ILE A 474 -17.39 -0.02 -2.01
CA ILE A 474 -16.12 0.36 -2.62
C ILE A 474 -16.11 1.88 -2.85
N PRO A 475 -15.08 2.61 -2.39
CA PRO A 475 -14.92 4.03 -2.69
C PRO A 475 -14.85 4.30 -4.20
N ASP A 476 -15.48 5.38 -4.66
CA ASP A 476 -15.35 5.82 -6.05
C ASP A 476 -14.13 6.74 -6.17
N GLU A 477 -12.96 6.15 -6.42
CA GLU A 477 -11.73 6.90 -6.64
C GLU A 477 -11.80 7.74 -7.93
N ARG A 478 -11.54 9.04 -7.81
CA ARG A 478 -11.46 9.94 -8.96
C ARG A 478 -10.05 10.03 -9.53
N ARG A 479 -9.98 10.06 -10.85
CA ARG A 479 -8.76 10.33 -11.62
C ARG A 479 -8.80 11.74 -12.16
N TYR A 480 -7.74 12.49 -11.91
CA TYR A 480 -7.62 13.89 -12.31
C TYR A 480 -6.72 13.99 -13.52
N LEU A 481 -7.22 14.55 -14.62
CA LEU A 481 -6.47 14.68 -15.87
C LEU A 481 -5.46 15.81 -15.75
N VAL A 482 -4.18 15.53 -15.96
CA VAL A 482 -3.13 16.57 -15.97
C VAL A 482 -2.97 17.11 -17.37
N VAL A 483 -3.23 18.40 -17.54
CA VAL A 483 -3.19 19.09 -18.83
C VAL A 483 -2.10 20.16 -18.79
N ASP A 484 -1.16 20.06 -19.72
CA ASP A 484 -0.15 21.09 -19.91
C ASP A 484 -0.77 22.33 -20.56
N LEU A 485 -0.70 23.48 -19.89
CA LEU A 485 -1.25 24.74 -20.39
C LEU A 485 -0.56 25.23 -21.67
N THR A 486 0.70 24.85 -21.89
CA THR A 486 1.47 25.30 -23.06
C THR A 486 1.10 24.53 -24.33
N SER A 487 1.03 23.20 -24.23
CA SER A 487 0.75 22.32 -25.37
C SER A 487 -0.72 21.90 -25.48
N GLN A 488 -1.53 22.14 -24.45
CA GLN A 488 -2.90 21.63 -24.30
C GLN A 488 -3.00 20.09 -24.37
N GLN A 489 -1.88 19.38 -24.20
CA GLN A 489 -1.83 17.93 -24.23
C GLN A 489 -2.04 17.33 -22.83
N ASN A 490 -2.59 16.11 -22.81
CA ASN A 490 -2.64 15.30 -21.62
C ASN A 490 -1.25 14.74 -21.30
N VAL A 491 -0.69 15.14 -20.16
CA VAL A 491 0.65 14.71 -19.73
C VAL A 491 0.59 13.59 -18.69
N GLY A 492 -0.56 13.35 -18.08
CA GLY A 492 -0.79 12.22 -17.20
C GLY A 492 -2.08 12.34 -16.41
N ILE A 493 -2.18 11.54 -15.36
CA ILE A 493 -3.35 11.46 -14.48
C ILE A 493 -2.84 11.67 -13.05
N LEU A 494 -3.68 12.06 -12.09
CA LEU A 494 -3.35 12.04 -10.67
C LEU A 494 -4.43 11.27 -9.92
N GLY A 495 -4.01 10.51 -8.93
CA GLY A 495 -4.89 9.81 -8.00
C GLY A 495 -5.57 10.77 -7.03
N GLU A 496 -6.73 10.37 -6.51
CA GLU A 496 -7.54 11.18 -5.59
C GLU A 496 -6.82 11.44 -4.26
N GLU A 497 -6.06 10.46 -3.76
CA GLU A 497 -5.27 10.60 -2.55
C GLU A 497 -4.24 11.73 -2.68
N PHE A 498 -3.47 11.76 -3.78
CA PHE A 498 -2.50 12.84 -4.02
C PHE A 498 -3.19 14.20 -4.12
N MET A 499 -4.35 14.24 -4.79
CA MET A 499 -5.12 15.47 -4.96
C MET A 499 -5.66 16.03 -3.65
N ILE A 500 -6.03 15.16 -2.71
CA ILE A 500 -6.58 15.58 -1.42
C ILE A 500 -5.48 15.88 -0.40
N THR A 501 -4.45 15.05 -0.33
CA THR A 501 -3.42 15.13 0.73
C THR A 501 -2.31 16.11 0.38
N LYS A 502 -1.96 16.24 -0.90
CA LYS A 502 -0.78 16.99 -1.34
C LYS A 502 -1.12 18.14 -2.27
N ALA A 503 -2.05 18.01 -3.22
CA ALA A 503 -2.22 19.02 -4.27
C ALA A 503 -2.67 20.39 -3.75
N ARG A 504 -1.92 21.44 -4.11
CA ARG A 504 -2.31 22.85 -3.95
C ARG A 504 -1.77 23.66 -5.11
N ILE A 505 -2.41 24.80 -5.42
CA ILE A 505 -1.89 25.75 -6.42
C ILE A 505 -0.46 26.15 -6.03
N GLY A 506 0.46 26.07 -6.98
CA GLY A 506 1.89 26.29 -6.78
C GLY A 506 2.70 25.05 -6.38
N LEU A 507 2.07 23.90 -6.09
CA LEU A 507 2.79 22.65 -5.84
C LEU A 507 3.49 22.18 -7.13
N ASN A 508 4.75 21.82 -7.00
CA ASN A 508 5.54 21.17 -8.05
C ASN A 508 5.48 19.66 -7.86
N PHE A 509 5.26 18.90 -8.93
CA PHE A 509 5.15 17.44 -8.87
C PHE A 509 5.64 16.74 -10.14
N ILE A 510 6.03 15.46 -10.04
CA ILE A 510 6.64 14.71 -11.15
C ILE A 510 5.62 13.80 -11.84
N VAL A 511 5.46 13.93 -13.16
CA VAL A 511 4.67 13.00 -14.00
C VAL A 511 5.42 12.73 -15.30
N LYS A 512 5.55 11.45 -15.66
CA LYS A 512 6.33 10.96 -16.82
C LYS A 512 7.76 11.52 -16.87
N GLY A 513 8.42 11.57 -15.70
CA GLY A 513 9.81 12.03 -15.57
C GLY A 513 10.01 13.54 -15.70
N ARG A 514 8.95 14.34 -15.85
CA ARG A 514 9.01 15.80 -15.93
C ARG A 514 8.33 16.43 -14.72
N VAL A 515 8.84 17.59 -14.30
CA VAL A 515 8.30 18.36 -13.18
C VAL A 515 7.27 19.37 -13.69
N TRP A 516 6.13 19.40 -13.03
CA TRP A 516 4.96 20.19 -13.39
C TRP A 516 4.52 21.01 -12.17
N GLN A 517 4.26 22.30 -12.34
CA GLN A 517 3.65 23.13 -11.30
C GLN A 517 2.15 23.22 -11.51
N ILE A 518 1.36 22.91 -10.48
CA ILE A 518 -0.10 23.14 -10.49
C ILE A 518 -0.37 24.63 -10.57
N LYS A 519 -1.00 25.08 -11.66
CA LYS A 519 -1.46 26.48 -11.82
C LYS A 519 -2.93 26.62 -11.51
N GLN A 520 -3.72 25.64 -11.90
CA GLN A 520 -5.16 25.65 -11.68
C GLN A 520 -5.67 24.23 -11.54
N ILE A 521 -6.63 24.05 -10.65
CA ILE A 521 -7.43 22.82 -10.51
C ILE A 521 -8.86 23.24 -10.82
N THR A 522 -9.51 22.54 -11.73
CA THR A 522 -10.89 22.82 -12.13
C THR A 522 -11.85 21.76 -11.63
N ASP A 523 -13.11 22.18 -11.43
CA ASP A 523 -14.19 21.34 -10.92
C ASP A 523 -14.62 20.23 -11.90
N ASP A 524 -14.10 20.22 -13.14
CA ASP A 524 -14.30 19.13 -14.11
C ASP A 524 -13.21 18.03 -13.99
N GLY A 525 -12.37 18.08 -12.96
CA GLY A 525 -11.35 17.07 -12.69
C GLY A 525 -10.08 17.23 -13.53
N LYS A 526 -9.82 18.44 -14.06
CA LYS A 526 -8.56 18.75 -14.75
C LYS A 526 -7.61 19.53 -13.84
N VAL A 527 -6.33 19.21 -13.95
CA VAL A 527 -5.23 19.89 -13.27
C VAL A 527 -4.37 20.51 -14.35
N TYR A 528 -4.46 21.83 -14.47
CA TYR A 528 -3.69 22.60 -15.43
C TYR A 528 -2.32 22.91 -14.84
N VAL A 529 -1.30 22.52 -15.57
CA VAL A 529 0.08 22.62 -15.14
C VAL A 529 0.94 23.39 -16.12
N LEU A 530 2.04 23.94 -15.62
CA LEU A 530 3.13 24.43 -16.43
C LEU A 530 4.39 23.62 -16.14
N PRO A 531 5.21 23.32 -17.16
CA PRO A 531 6.49 22.68 -16.94
C PRO A 531 7.35 23.62 -16.09
N ILE A 532 7.94 23.10 -15.03
CA ILE A 532 8.88 23.85 -14.20
C ILE A 532 10.07 22.98 -13.87
N VAL A 533 11.11 23.63 -13.37
CA VAL A 533 12.29 22.98 -12.86
C VAL A 533 12.25 23.07 -11.34
N ASP A 534 11.96 21.95 -10.68
CA ASP A 534 12.06 21.83 -9.23
C ASP A 534 12.55 20.43 -8.81
N PRO A 535 13.77 20.30 -8.26
CA PRO A 535 14.30 19.03 -7.78
C PRO A 535 13.66 18.54 -6.47
N THR A 536 12.81 19.35 -5.83
CA THR A 536 12.05 19.00 -4.61
C THR A 536 10.58 18.70 -4.89
N ALA A 537 10.24 18.56 -6.17
CA ALA A 537 8.88 18.30 -6.62
C ALA A 537 8.31 17.02 -6.00
N ALA A 538 7.07 17.11 -5.53
CA ALA A 538 6.35 15.97 -4.97
C ALA A 538 6.15 14.87 -6.01
N ILE A 539 6.41 13.62 -5.66
CA ILE A 539 6.03 12.51 -6.52
C ILE A 539 4.56 12.18 -6.20
N PRO A 540 3.68 12.10 -7.22
CA PRO A 540 2.33 11.60 -7.02
C PRO A 540 2.41 10.18 -6.49
N GLY A 541 1.84 9.95 -5.31
CA GLY A 541 1.44 8.61 -4.93
C GLY A 541 0.40 8.16 -5.94
N TRP A 542 0.74 7.17 -6.76
CA TRP A 542 -0.20 6.59 -7.69
C TRP A 542 -0.93 5.44 -7.00
N ASP A 543 -2.26 5.52 -7.02
CA ASP A 543 -3.18 4.59 -6.37
C ASP A 543 -2.78 3.13 -6.62
N GLY A 544 -2.38 2.48 -5.54
CA GLY A 544 -1.80 1.14 -5.51
C GLY A 544 -0.93 1.01 -4.27
N GLN A 545 -1.55 1.05 -3.08
CA GLN A 545 -0.87 0.83 -1.82
C GLN A 545 -0.07 -0.48 -1.93
N ILE A 546 1.25 -0.36 -1.80
CA ILE A 546 2.11 -1.54 -1.68
C ILE A 546 1.65 -2.28 -0.41
N LEU A 547 1.43 -3.59 -0.51
CA LEU A 547 0.98 -4.41 0.63
C LEU A 547 1.90 -4.20 1.84
N PRO A 548 1.36 -3.96 3.05
CA PRO A 548 2.17 -3.82 4.23
C PRO A 548 2.79 -5.18 4.62
N VAL A 549 4.03 -5.12 5.09
CA VAL A 549 4.74 -6.22 5.75
C VAL A 549 4.15 -6.41 7.14
N PRO A 550 3.62 -7.61 7.44
CA PRO A 550 3.08 -7.90 8.76
C PRO A 550 4.21 -8.07 9.80
N ARG A 551 3.89 -7.82 11.07
CA ARG A 551 4.83 -7.95 12.19
C ARG A 551 5.54 -9.31 12.22
N ALA A 552 4.84 -10.40 11.94
CA ALA A 552 5.41 -11.75 11.95
C ALA A 552 6.56 -11.90 10.94
N LEU A 553 6.39 -11.35 9.73
CA LEU A 553 7.43 -11.33 8.71
C LEU A 553 8.59 -10.41 9.11
N ALA A 554 8.29 -9.22 9.63
CA ALA A 554 9.33 -8.30 10.08
C ALA A 554 10.18 -8.92 11.21
N THR A 555 9.54 -9.63 12.15
CA THR A 555 10.19 -10.37 13.23
C THR A 555 11.11 -11.47 12.69
N LYS A 556 10.68 -12.25 11.69
CA LYS A 556 11.54 -13.27 11.03
C LYS A 556 12.82 -12.65 10.45
N VAL A 557 12.72 -11.49 9.80
CA VAL A 557 13.89 -10.75 9.29
C VAL A 557 14.84 -10.35 10.43
N GLY A 558 14.31 -9.93 11.57
CA GLY A 558 15.11 -9.65 12.78
C GLY A 558 15.85 -10.88 13.31
N VAL A 559 15.18 -12.05 13.29
CA VAL A 559 15.80 -13.34 13.65
C VAL A 559 16.92 -13.71 12.67
N TYR A 560 16.74 -13.47 11.36
CA TYR A 560 17.78 -13.73 10.36
C TYR A 560 19.01 -12.84 10.57
N ARG A 561 18.81 -11.57 10.93
CA ARG A 561 19.92 -10.68 11.33
C ARG A 561 20.67 -11.22 12.54
N SER A 562 19.95 -11.72 13.56
CA SER A 562 20.55 -12.35 14.75
C SER A 562 21.37 -13.60 14.40
N ILE A 563 20.90 -14.42 13.45
CA ILE A 563 21.64 -15.60 12.97
C ILE A 563 22.93 -15.17 12.26
N MET A 564 22.85 -14.20 11.35
CA MET A 564 24.03 -13.70 10.63
C MET A 564 25.04 -13.03 11.57
N ASP A 565 24.56 -12.25 12.54
CA ASP A 565 25.39 -11.58 13.56
C ASP A 565 26.25 -12.60 14.34
N LYS A 566 25.63 -13.70 14.79
CA LYS A 566 26.30 -14.80 15.50
C LYS A 566 27.28 -15.57 14.63
N LEU A 567 26.90 -15.91 13.39
CA LEU A 567 27.79 -16.62 12.46
C LEU A 567 29.08 -15.84 12.21
N ILE A 568 28.99 -14.51 12.13
CA ILE A 568 30.14 -13.62 11.97
C ILE A 568 31.00 -13.59 13.26
N ASP A 569 30.39 -13.56 14.45
CA ASP A 569 31.12 -13.54 15.74
C ASP A 569 31.87 -14.84 16.03
N GLU A 570 31.38 -15.98 15.54
CA GLU A 570 32.02 -17.29 15.70
C GLU A 570 33.34 -17.43 14.89
N ASN A 571 33.89 -16.33 14.36
CA ASN A 571 35.09 -16.24 13.50
C ASN A 571 34.99 -17.12 12.24
N THR A 572 33.77 -17.33 11.75
CA THR A 572 33.47 -18.10 10.55
C THR A 572 33.91 -17.31 9.31
N THR A 573 34.56 -17.96 8.34
CA THR A 573 34.88 -17.28 7.07
C THR A 573 33.60 -16.95 6.29
N ARG A 574 33.61 -15.92 5.44
CA ARG A 574 32.46 -15.54 4.60
C ARG A 574 31.93 -16.72 3.77
N SER A 575 32.82 -17.52 3.20
CA SER A 575 32.46 -18.71 2.41
C SER A 575 31.70 -19.75 3.24
N THR A 576 32.15 -20.03 4.47
CA THR A 576 31.49 -21.00 5.37
C THR A 576 30.13 -20.48 5.88
N ALA A 577 30.01 -19.16 6.10
CA ALA A 577 28.72 -18.55 6.46
C ALA A 577 27.72 -18.65 5.28
N VAL A 578 28.17 -18.33 4.06
CA VAL A 578 27.33 -18.46 2.84
C VAL A 578 26.92 -19.90 2.60
N GLU A 579 27.82 -20.88 2.76
CA GLU A 579 27.51 -22.31 2.63
C GLU A 579 26.43 -22.73 3.64
N THR A 580 26.60 -22.35 4.91
CA THR A 580 25.62 -22.64 5.97
C THR A 580 24.25 -22.06 5.65
N LEU A 581 24.18 -20.81 5.20
CA LEU A 581 22.93 -20.17 4.82
C LEU A 581 22.32 -20.79 3.56
N SER A 582 23.12 -21.21 2.57
CA SER A 582 22.64 -21.82 1.33
C SER A 582 21.97 -23.18 1.53
N GLN A 583 22.33 -23.92 2.59
CA GLN A 583 21.66 -25.16 2.96
C GLN A 583 20.25 -24.93 3.52
N ARG A 584 20.01 -23.74 4.08
CA ARG A 584 18.74 -23.38 4.74
C ARG A 584 17.83 -22.56 3.84
N TRP A 585 18.38 -21.56 3.17
CA TRP A 585 17.64 -20.57 2.40
C TRP A 585 17.74 -20.85 0.91
N PRO A 586 16.62 -20.84 0.16
CA PRO A 586 16.62 -21.11 -1.27
C PRO A 586 17.08 -19.87 -2.07
N CYS A 587 18.19 -19.25 -1.68
CA CYS A 587 18.75 -18.03 -2.28
C CYS A 587 20.05 -18.34 -3.01
N ASP A 588 20.31 -17.65 -4.11
CA ASP A 588 21.58 -17.75 -4.81
C ASP A 588 22.78 -17.30 -3.94
N THR A 589 23.96 -17.83 -4.27
CA THR A 589 25.17 -17.59 -3.48
C THR A 589 25.64 -16.14 -3.50
N TYR A 590 25.37 -15.39 -4.57
CA TYR A 590 25.75 -13.99 -4.66
C TYR A 590 24.89 -13.14 -3.73
N GLY A 591 23.57 -13.34 -3.72
CA GLY A 591 22.64 -12.72 -2.78
C GLY A 591 23.03 -12.98 -1.32
N LEU A 592 23.29 -14.23 -0.95
CA LEU A 592 23.73 -14.60 0.40
C LEU A 592 25.06 -13.92 0.79
N ARG A 593 26.00 -13.82 -0.15
CA ARG A 593 27.27 -13.13 0.08
C ARG A 593 27.06 -11.64 0.36
N ARG A 594 26.14 -10.99 -0.38
CA ARG A 594 25.79 -9.57 -0.17
C ARG A 594 25.14 -9.32 1.20
N LEU A 595 24.33 -10.25 1.69
CA LEU A 595 23.76 -10.19 3.04
C LEU A 595 24.85 -10.19 4.12
N ILE A 596 25.78 -11.15 4.06
CA ILE A 596 26.89 -11.23 5.01
C ILE A 596 27.78 -9.99 4.93
N GLU A 597 28.12 -9.52 3.72
CA GLU A 597 28.92 -8.31 3.51
C GLU A 597 28.27 -7.06 4.13
N GLU A 598 26.94 -6.92 4.04
CA GLU A 598 26.22 -5.80 4.66
C GLU A 598 26.30 -5.84 6.19
N ILE A 599 26.07 -7.01 6.81
CA ILE A 599 26.16 -7.16 8.27
C ILE A 599 27.61 -6.99 8.76
N GLU A 600 28.60 -7.53 8.06
CA GLU A 600 30.03 -7.31 8.34
C GLU A 600 30.38 -5.82 8.31
N THR A 601 29.95 -5.12 7.25
CA THR A 601 30.18 -3.68 7.11
C THR A 601 29.47 -2.89 8.20
N HIS A 602 28.28 -3.33 8.63
CA HIS A 602 27.55 -2.72 9.74
C HIS A 602 28.30 -2.87 11.05
N LYS A 603 28.75 -4.09 11.37
CA LYS A 603 29.53 -4.36 12.58
C LYS A 603 30.86 -3.60 12.60
N ALA A 604 31.49 -3.40 11.44
CA ALA A 604 32.71 -2.61 11.32
C ALA A 604 32.53 -1.14 11.72
N THR A 605 31.31 -0.62 11.76
CA THR A 605 31.02 0.73 12.30
C THR A 605 31.07 0.80 13.83
N GLY A 606 31.03 -0.36 14.51
CA GLY A 606 30.89 -0.47 15.96
C GLY A 606 29.43 -0.40 16.46
N ALA A 607 28.45 -0.20 15.57
CA ALA A 607 27.04 -0.25 15.92
C ALA A 607 26.59 -1.69 16.22
N PRO A 608 25.77 -1.93 17.26
CA PRO A 608 25.14 -3.22 17.46
C PRO A 608 24.18 -3.53 16.30
N VAL A 609 24.11 -4.80 15.90
CA VAL A 609 23.16 -5.22 14.85
C VAL A 609 21.74 -5.21 15.43
N PRO A 610 20.78 -4.46 14.84
CA PRO A 610 19.38 -4.51 15.25
C PRO A 610 18.76 -5.86 14.89
N THR A 611 17.93 -6.40 15.78
CA THR A 611 17.29 -7.72 15.64
C THR A 611 15.84 -7.68 16.12
N ASP A 612 15.15 -8.81 16.11
CA ASP A 612 13.80 -8.94 16.66
C ASP A 612 13.71 -8.64 18.16
N GLN A 613 14.83 -8.78 18.88
CA GLN A 613 14.93 -8.53 20.32
C GLN A 613 15.77 -7.31 20.67
N ARG A 614 16.30 -6.59 19.67
CA ARG A 614 17.13 -5.41 19.87
C ARG A 614 16.68 -4.25 19.00
N VAL A 615 16.25 -3.17 19.64
CA VAL A 615 15.99 -1.87 19.00
C VAL A 615 17.25 -1.03 19.07
N LEU A 616 17.69 -0.53 17.92
CA LEU A 616 18.81 0.41 17.84
C LEU A 616 18.28 1.80 17.50
N ILE A 617 18.59 2.79 18.34
CA ILE A 617 18.38 4.20 18.05
C ILE A 617 19.70 4.79 17.58
N GLU A 618 19.77 5.06 16.28
CA GLU A 618 20.94 5.64 15.62
C GLU A 618 20.74 7.14 15.43
N GLY A 619 21.64 7.96 15.97
CA GLY A 619 21.73 9.39 15.66
C GLY A 619 22.81 9.67 14.60
N PHE A 620 22.50 10.54 13.64
CA PHE A 620 23.38 10.86 12.53
C PHE A 620 23.06 12.23 11.91
N ASP A 621 23.97 13.21 11.95
CA ASP A 621 23.66 14.61 11.58
C ASP A 621 22.38 15.03 12.32
N ARG A 622 21.41 15.64 11.64
CA ARG A 622 20.05 15.91 12.10
C ARG A 622 19.06 14.74 12.02
N TYR A 623 19.49 13.51 11.74
CA TYR A 623 18.61 12.36 11.56
C TYR A 623 18.66 11.41 12.76
N ILE A 624 17.50 10.97 13.22
CA ILE A 624 17.37 9.88 14.19
C ILE A 624 16.68 8.72 13.49
N ILE A 625 17.29 7.53 13.56
CA ILE A 625 16.82 6.31 12.91
C ILE A 625 16.58 5.27 13.98
N LEU A 626 15.32 4.90 14.19
CA LEU A 626 14.94 3.78 15.04
C LEU A 626 14.92 2.54 14.16
N HIS A 627 15.85 1.61 14.36
CA HIS A 627 15.84 0.30 13.74
C HIS A 627 15.03 -0.67 14.60
N THR A 628 13.96 -1.19 14.02
CA THR A 628 12.95 -2.05 14.65
C THR A 628 12.60 -3.22 13.71
N HIS A 629 11.75 -4.15 14.16
CA HIS A 629 11.28 -5.28 13.35
C HIS A 629 9.78 -5.51 13.54
N LEU A 630 9.02 -4.42 13.42
CA LEU A 630 7.61 -4.35 13.84
C LEU A 630 6.60 -4.40 12.69
N GLY A 631 7.05 -4.26 11.43
CA GLY A 631 6.19 -4.17 10.25
C GLY A 631 5.66 -2.76 10.02
N ASP A 632 5.05 -2.50 8.85
CA ASP A 632 4.69 -1.14 8.43
C ASP A 632 3.71 -0.47 9.38
N ILE A 633 2.60 -1.15 9.74
CA ILE A 633 1.50 -0.56 10.52
C ILE A 633 1.98 -0.13 11.91
N LEU A 634 2.73 -1.00 12.59
CA LEU A 634 3.18 -0.73 13.95
C LEU A 634 4.32 0.30 13.98
N ASN A 635 5.25 0.28 13.02
CA ASN A 635 6.26 1.33 12.89
C ASN A 635 5.65 2.69 12.54
N PHE A 636 4.69 2.72 11.62
CA PHE A 636 3.94 3.93 11.30
C PHE A 636 3.26 4.48 12.55
N THR A 637 2.53 3.63 13.29
CA THR A 637 1.84 4.04 14.52
C THR A 637 2.81 4.56 15.59
N LEU A 638 3.93 3.87 15.78
CA LEU A 638 4.96 4.29 16.73
C LEU A 638 5.59 5.62 16.30
N GLY A 639 5.85 5.81 15.01
CA GLY A 639 6.37 7.06 14.46
C GLY A 639 5.44 8.24 14.70
N GLU A 640 4.15 8.05 14.45
CA GLU A 640 3.08 9.02 14.72
C GLU A 640 2.99 9.40 16.20
N VAL A 641 3.03 8.41 17.10
CA VAL A 641 2.98 8.64 18.55
C VAL A 641 4.21 9.41 19.02
N ILE A 642 5.41 9.04 18.54
CA ILE A 642 6.66 9.72 18.89
C ILE A 642 6.67 11.17 18.38
N GLU A 643 6.19 11.42 17.16
CA GLU A 643 6.05 12.78 16.63
C GLU A 643 5.16 13.62 17.55
N GLU A 644 3.97 13.11 17.93
CA GLU A 644 3.04 13.85 18.78
C GLU A 644 3.63 14.12 20.17
N LEU A 645 4.45 13.21 20.71
CA LEU A 645 5.19 13.42 21.96
C LEU A 645 6.25 14.53 21.83
N PHE A 646 6.99 14.56 20.73
CA PHE A 646 8.01 15.59 20.45
C PHE A 646 7.44 16.94 19.99
N ARG A 647 6.16 16.99 19.60
CA ARG A 647 5.52 18.16 18.99
C ARG A 647 5.66 19.44 19.81
N ARG A 648 5.52 19.39 21.14
CA ARG A 648 5.59 20.59 22.01
C ARG A 648 6.94 21.31 21.94
N GLN A 649 8.00 20.59 21.58
CA GLN A 649 9.36 21.11 21.50
C GLN A 649 9.74 21.51 20.07
N GLY A 650 8.90 21.21 19.07
CA GLY A 650 9.21 21.49 17.66
C GLY A 650 10.47 20.79 17.17
N LEU A 651 10.79 19.62 17.74
CA LEU A 651 12.03 18.90 17.45
C LEU A 651 12.00 18.18 16.10
N VAL A 652 10.83 17.72 15.65
CA VAL A 652 10.68 16.95 14.42
C VAL A 652 10.30 17.90 13.29
N ARG A 653 11.12 17.95 12.24
CA ARG A 653 10.80 18.66 10.99
C ARG A 653 9.92 17.80 10.08
N MET A 654 10.26 16.53 9.96
CA MET A 654 9.50 15.52 9.25
C MET A 654 9.92 14.14 9.71
N TRP A 655 9.10 13.13 9.42
CA TRP A 655 9.44 11.76 9.70
C TRP A 655 8.91 10.82 8.61
N TRP A 656 9.43 9.61 8.58
CA TRP A 656 9.08 8.55 7.64
C TRP A 656 9.24 7.19 8.31
N SER A 657 8.56 6.15 7.82
CA SER A 657 8.77 4.78 8.28
C SER A 657 8.80 3.78 7.12
N ASP A 658 9.43 2.65 7.41
CA ASP A 658 9.37 1.42 6.64
C ASP A 658 9.10 0.23 7.62
N PRO A 659 9.02 -1.02 7.16
CA PRO A 659 8.75 -2.18 8.03
C PRO A 659 9.75 -2.41 9.15
N TYR A 660 10.96 -1.87 9.00
CA TYR A 660 12.13 -2.14 9.83
C TYR A 660 12.68 -0.87 10.49
N ARG A 661 12.21 0.32 10.10
CA ARG A 661 12.77 1.58 10.57
C ARG A 661 11.75 2.70 10.68
N ILE A 662 12.08 3.66 11.56
CA ILE A 662 11.45 4.97 11.63
C ILE A 662 12.55 6.02 11.55
N LEU A 663 12.46 6.93 10.58
CA LEU A 663 13.39 8.03 10.36
C LEU A 663 12.74 9.34 10.80
N PHE A 664 13.39 10.07 11.69
CA PHE A 664 13.05 11.44 12.07
C PHE A 664 14.12 12.39 11.55
N GLU A 665 13.72 13.41 10.79
CA GLU A 665 14.55 14.59 10.53
C GLU A 665 14.29 15.62 11.62
N MET A 666 15.31 15.92 12.41
CA MET A 666 15.26 16.83 13.53
C MET A 666 15.51 18.28 13.10
N THR A 667 15.05 19.24 13.91
CA THR A 667 15.32 20.68 13.74
C THR A 667 16.69 21.11 14.25
N ALA A 668 17.32 20.26 15.08
CA ALA A 668 18.68 20.42 15.61
C ALA A 668 19.58 19.27 15.14
N ASP A 669 20.90 19.45 15.24
CA ASP A 669 21.85 18.37 15.03
C ASP A 669 21.73 17.36 16.18
N THR A 670 21.78 16.06 15.87
CA THR A 670 21.67 15.03 16.91
C THR A 670 22.86 15.03 17.85
N SER A 671 24.02 15.57 17.47
CA SER A 671 25.17 15.77 18.38
C SER A 671 24.84 16.72 19.53
N ASP A 672 23.93 17.67 19.32
CA ASP A 672 23.45 18.61 20.35
C ASP A 672 22.36 18.01 21.25
N LEU A 673 21.87 16.81 20.94
CA LEU A 673 20.80 16.13 21.68
C LEU A 673 21.38 15.03 22.58
N ASP A 674 20.83 14.86 23.78
CA ASP A 674 21.03 13.64 24.55
C ASP A 674 19.96 12.62 24.12
N LEU A 675 20.35 11.69 23.24
CA LEU A 675 19.43 10.70 22.67
C LEU A 675 18.87 9.75 23.73
N GLU A 676 19.69 9.39 24.72
CA GLU A 676 19.26 8.51 25.81
C GLU A 676 18.22 9.23 26.67
N ASP A 677 18.51 10.45 27.11
CA ASP A 677 17.58 11.25 27.89
C ASP A 677 16.27 11.52 27.13
N LEU A 678 16.38 11.92 25.86
CA LEU A 678 15.26 12.23 24.99
C LEU A 678 14.30 11.04 24.87
N PHE A 679 14.80 9.85 24.53
CA PHE A 679 13.95 8.69 24.32
C PHE A 679 13.53 8.03 25.64
N LEU A 680 14.42 7.84 26.60
CA LEU A 680 14.08 7.17 27.85
C LEU A 680 13.07 7.98 28.66
N LYS A 681 13.21 9.32 28.74
CA LYS A 681 12.27 10.13 29.53
C LYS A 681 11.02 10.55 28.78
N GLN A 682 11.14 10.88 27.49
CA GLN A 682 10.05 11.55 26.76
C GLN A 682 9.30 10.64 25.79
N VAL A 683 9.82 9.43 25.53
CA VAL A 683 9.16 8.45 24.67
C VAL A 683 8.80 7.18 25.45
N PHE A 684 9.79 6.51 26.04
CA PHE A 684 9.58 5.21 26.69
C PHE A 684 9.08 5.35 28.13
N GLY A 685 9.58 6.35 28.88
CA GLY A 685 9.25 6.59 30.29
C GLY A 685 8.02 7.46 30.54
N VAL A 686 7.20 7.75 29.52
CA VAL A 686 5.98 8.55 29.68
C VAL A 686 4.89 7.77 30.42
N GLU A 687 4.12 8.44 31.27
CA GLU A 687 3.00 7.82 31.97
C GLU A 687 1.85 7.48 31.00
N GLU A 688 1.11 6.41 31.30
CA GLU A 688 0.00 5.90 30.47
C GLU A 688 -1.07 6.98 30.09
N PRO A 689 -1.44 7.94 30.96
CA PRO A 689 -2.35 9.02 30.59
C PRO A 689 -1.77 9.95 29.51
N VAL A 690 -0.47 10.23 29.55
CA VAL A 690 0.22 11.05 28.55
C VAL A 690 0.28 10.30 27.22
N LEU A 691 0.66 9.03 27.27
CA LEU A 691 0.73 8.16 26.09
C LEU A 691 -0.64 8.00 25.42
N SER A 692 -1.69 7.76 26.21
CA SER A 692 -3.07 7.71 25.72
C SER A 692 -3.52 9.04 25.13
N GLY A 693 -3.12 10.16 25.74
CA GLY A 693 -3.34 11.50 25.20
C GLY A 693 -2.63 11.74 23.86
N ALA A 694 -1.41 11.22 23.69
CA ALA A 694 -0.67 11.29 22.43
C ALA A 694 -1.37 10.46 21.34
N CYS A 695 -1.73 9.21 21.63
CA CYS A 695 -2.49 8.36 20.70
C CYS A 695 -3.79 9.05 20.24
N HIS A 696 -4.52 9.67 21.18
CA HIS A 696 -5.70 10.46 20.85
C HIS A 696 -5.36 11.71 20.02
N GLY A 697 -4.24 12.38 20.28
CA GLY A 697 -3.75 13.52 19.50
C GLY A 697 -3.51 13.17 18.03
N VAL A 698 -2.84 12.04 17.76
CA VAL A 698 -2.59 11.52 16.41
C VAL A 698 -3.90 11.36 15.63
N LEU A 699 -4.94 10.82 16.28
CA LEU A 699 -6.27 10.61 15.69
C LEU A 699 -6.99 11.87 15.22
N HIS A 700 -6.50 13.06 15.54
CA HIS A 700 -7.14 14.30 15.11
C HIS A 700 -6.26 15.13 14.18
N ARG A 701 -4.95 14.85 14.10
CA ARG A 701 -3.98 15.75 13.49
C ARG A 701 -3.23 15.17 12.31
N HIS A 702 -2.88 13.88 12.33
CA HIS A 702 -1.84 13.37 11.41
C HIS A 702 -2.34 12.43 10.32
N PHE A 703 -3.37 11.62 10.56
CA PHE A 703 -3.94 10.82 9.47
C PHE A 703 -4.63 11.72 8.42
N PRO A 704 -4.71 11.28 7.15
CA PRO A 704 -5.47 11.99 6.11
C PRO A 704 -6.98 11.80 6.30
N TRP A 705 -7.48 12.20 7.47
CA TRP A 705 -8.85 12.09 7.94
C TRP A 705 -9.87 12.60 6.94
N GLN A 706 -9.52 13.64 6.18
CA GLN A 706 -10.42 14.25 5.22
C GLN A 706 -10.73 13.28 4.06
N LEU A 707 -9.74 12.49 3.61
CA LEU A 707 -9.93 11.48 2.56
C LEU A 707 -10.90 10.38 3.03
N TYR A 708 -10.60 9.74 4.16
CA TYR A 708 -11.46 8.69 4.71
C TYR A 708 -12.86 9.21 5.04
N MET A 709 -12.95 10.39 5.67
CA MET A 709 -14.23 11.00 6.02
C MET A 709 -15.07 11.32 4.78
N LYS A 710 -14.44 11.76 3.68
CA LYS A 710 -15.13 11.93 2.39
C LYS A 710 -15.74 10.60 1.94
N HIS A 711 -14.97 9.52 1.91
CA HIS A 711 -15.47 8.21 1.48
C HIS A 711 -16.53 7.63 2.42
N VAL A 712 -16.39 7.78 3.73
CA VAL A 712 -17.42 7.43 4.72
C VAL A 712 -18.69 8.25 4.47
N ALA A 713 -18.57 9.57 4.31
CA ALA A 713 -19.71 10.46 4.08
C ALA A 713 -20.42 10.16 2.74
N GLU A 714 -19.69 9.80 1.69
CA GLU A 714 -20.24 9.30 0.43
C GLU A 714 -21.06 8.02 0.66
N ARG A 715 -20.56 7.07 1.47
CA ARG A 715 -21.25 5.80 1.77
C ARG A 715 -22.48 5.96 2.67
N PHE A 716 -22.45 6.91 3.60
CA PHE A 716 -23.64 7.36 4.35
C PHE A 716 -24.61 8.19 3.50
N GLY A 717 -24.27 8.52 2.25
CA GLY A 717 -25.09 9.35 1.37
C GLY A 717 -25.16 10.82 1.81
N ALA A 718 -24.29 11.25 2.72
CA ALA A 718 -24.19 12.66 3.11
C ALA A 718 -23.50 13.51 2.03
N LEU A 719 -22.69 12.86 1.19
CA LEU A 719 -22.10 13.41 -0.02
C LEU A 719 -22.51 12.57 -1.23
N ALA A 720 -22.65 13.22 -2.38
CA ALA A 720 -22.82 12.51 -3.65
C ALA A 720 -21.52 11.74 -3.97
N ARG A 721 -21.66 10.52 -4.49
CA ARG A 721 -20.51 9.67 -4.81
C ARG A 721 -19.63 10.27 -5.88
N GLY A 722 -18.32 10.19 -5.68
CA GLY A 722 -17.32 10.74 -6.60
C GLY A 722 -17.39 12.26 -6.71
N ARG A 723 -17.88 12.95 -5.67
CA ARG A 723 -17.91 14.41 -5.62
C ARG A 723 -16.48 14.92 -5.50
N LEU A 724 -16.07 15.79 -6.41
CA LEU A 724 -14.77 16.44 -6.35
C LEU A 724 -14.72 17.40 -5.16
N MET A 725 -13.70 17.25 -4.33
CA MET A 725 -13.44 18.10 -3.18
C MET A 725 -11.94 18.36 -3.07
N TYR A 726 -11.57 19.62 -2.86
CA TYR A 726 -10.18 20.07 -2.70
C TYR A 726 -10.12 21.30 -1.80
N GLY A 727 -8.94 21.62 -1.28
CA GLY A 727 -8.71 22.84 -0.51
C GLY A 727 -9.60 22.97 0.72
N ASP A 728 -10.22 24.14 0.91
CA ASP A 728 -10.97 24.47 2.13
C ASP A 728 -12.24 23.64 2.31
N ALA A 729 -12.88 23.20 1.21
CA ALA A 729 -14.05 22.32 1.28
C ALA A 729 -13.75 20.99 1.99
N MET A 730 -12.50 20.49 1.90
CA MET A 730 -12.06 19.29 2.63
C MET A 730 -11.87 19.57 4.12
N LYS A 731 -11.35 20.75 4.48
CA LYS A 731 -11.12 21.14 5.88
C LYS A 731 -12.43 21.25 6.66
N GLU A 732 -13.52 21.64 5.99
CA GLU A 732 -14.85 21.77 6.61
C GLU A 732 -15.50 20.43 6.99
N LEU A 733 -15.11 19.31 6.38
CA LEU A 733 -15.72 18.00 6.63
C LEU A 733 -15.66 17.62 8.11
N MET A 734 -14.51 17.85 8.75
CA MET A 734 -14.31 17.57 10.17
C MET A 734 -15.30 18.35 11.05
N LEU A 735 -15.45 19.65 10.80
CA LEU A 735 -16.38 20.49 11.55
C LEU A 735 -17.83 20.07 11.31
N ARG A 736 -18.17 19.73 10.06
CA ARG A 736 -19.51 19.37 9.64
C ARG A 736 -19.98 18.04 10.23
N PHE A 737 -19.09 17.05 10.31
CA PHE A 737 -19.47 15.68 10.69
C PHE A 737 -19.07 15.27 12.10
N ARG A 738 -18.33 16.10 12.86
CA ARG A 738 -17.80 15.79 14.20
C ARG A 738 -18.73 15.06 15.17
N LEU A 739 -20.02 15.40 15.18
CA LEU A 739 -21.01 14.84 16.12
C LEU A 739 -21.94 13.81 15.46
N THR A 740 -21.53 13.23 14.34
CA THR A 740 -22.32 12.30 13.53
C THR A 740 -21.67 10.92 13.47
N PRO A 741 -22.42 9.85 13.14
CA PRO A 741 -21.85 8.51 12.93
C PRO A 741 -20.74 8.45 11.88
N ILE A 742 -20.71 9.39 10.91
CA ILE A 742 -19.63 9.49 9.91
C ILE A 742 -18.29 9.68 10.60
N TYR A 743 -18.25 10.51 11.64
CA TYR A 743 -17.02 10.76 12.40
C TYR A 743 -16.54 9.52 13.14
N ASP A 744 -17.46 8.85 13.86
CA ASP A 744 -17.14 7.64 14.61
C ASP A 744 -16.65 6.52 13.67
N GLU A 745 -17.32 6.34 12.52
CA GLU A 745 -16.91 5.35 11.53
C GLU A 745 -15.57 5.67 10.90
N THR A 746 -15.29 6.94 10.62
CA THR A 746 -13.97 7.36 10.12
C THR A 746 -12.88 6.97 11.12
N ILE A 747 -13.10 7.20 12.43
CA ILE A 747 -12.13 6.79 13.46
C ILE A 747 -11.97 5.28 13.48
N ARG A 748 -13.07 4.53 13.52
CA ARG A 748 -13.05 3.07 13.56
C ARG A 748 -12.29 2.49 12.36
N GLU A 749 -12.54 3.00 11.16
CA GLU A 749 -11.90 2.61 9.91
C GLU A 749 -10.38 2.87 9.94
N VAL A 750 -9.98 4.11 10.25
CA VAL A 750 -8.55 4.47 10.31
C VAL A 750 -7.83 3.66 11.38
N LEU A 751 -8.46 3.48 12.55
CA LEU A 751 -7.90 2.67 13.63
C LEU A 751 -7.65 1.23 13.20
N MET A 752 -8.57 0.66 12.43
CA MET A 752 -8.51 -0.73 11.99
C MET A 752 -7.54 -0.94 10.83
N GLU A 753 -7.52 -0.03 9.85
CA GLU A 753 -6.77 -0.21 8.61
C GLU A 753 -5.33 0.34 8.67
N HIS A 754 -5.07 1.35 9.53
CA HIS A 754 -3.83 2.14 9.46
C HIS A 754 -3.10 2.32 10.78
N SER A 755 -3.58 1.77 11.90
CA SER A 755 -2.92 1.93 13.19
C SER A 755 -2.96 0.70 14.08
N ASP A 756 -2.01 0.61 14.99
CA ASP A 756 -1.97 -0.38 16.08
C ASP A 756 -1.49 0.29 17.38
N PHE A 757 -2.35 1.11 17.99
CA PHE A 757 -1.99 1.85 19.20
C PHE A 757 -1.75 0.93 20.40
N ASP A 758 -2.50 -0.17 20.52
CA ASP A 758 -2.30 -1.14 21.58
C ASP A 758 -0.95 -1.85 21.43
N GLY A 759 -0.58 -2.22 20.19
CA GLY A 759 0.75 -2.70 19.86
C GLY A 759 1.84 -1.69 20.18
N ALA A 760 1.65 -0.41 19.85
CA ALA A 760 2.63 0.64 20.13
C ALA A 760 2.85 0.81 21.64
N LYS A 761 1.77 0.88 22.42
CA LYS A 761 1.84 0.89 23.90
C LYS A 761 2.54 -0.36 24.44
N GLY A 762 2.23 -1.53 23.88
CA GLY A 762 2.87 -2.80 24.22
C GLY A 762 4.39 -2.76 24.02
N ILE A 763 4.87 -2.28 22.87
CA ILE A 763 6.31 -2.18 22.58
C ILE A 763 7.02 -1.19 23.53
N LEU A 764 6.43 -0.01 23.76
CA LEU A 764 7.01 0.97 24.69
C LEU A 764 7.15 0.36 26.10
N LYS A 765 6.15 -0.41 26.54
CA LYS A 765 6.19 -1.15 27.80
C LYS A 765 7.22 -2.28 27.81
N GLU A 766 7.32 -3.08 26.75
CA GLU A 766 8.30 -4.17 26.63
C GLU A 766 9.75 -3.66 26.69
N ILE A 767 10.02 -2.49 26.10
CA ILE A 767 11.31 -1.81 26.18
C ILE A 767 11.60 -1.39 27.64
N MET A 768 10.65 -0.76 28.32
CA MET A 768 10.81 -0.33 29.72
C MET A 768 10.95 -1.50 30.71
N GLU A 769 10.31 -2.63 30.43
CA GLU A 769 10.44 -3.86 31.21
C GLU A 769 11.76 -4.63 30.92
N GLY A 770 12.57 -4.15 29.95
CA GLY A 770 13.82 -4.80 29.56
C GLY A 770 13.67 -6.09 28.77
N LYS A 771 12.47 -6.35 28.20
CA LYS A 771 12.22 -7.52 27.33
C LYS A 771 12.81 -7.33 25.94
N ILE A 772 12.92 -6.08 25.48
CA ILE A 772 13.58 -5.68 24.25
C ILE A 772 14.85 -4.90 24.63
N ASP A 773 16.01 -5.34 24.13
CA ASP A 773 17.30 -4.67 24.32
C ASP A 773 17.29 -3.33 23.56
N LEU A 774 17.33 -2.22 24.29
CA LEU A 774 17.41 -0.88 23.69
C LEU A 774 18.86 -0.43 23.66
N ARG A 775 19.37 -0.10 22.46
CA ARG A 775 20.73 0.39 22.25
C ARG A 775 20.72 1.75 21.57
N PHE A 776 21.63 2.61 22.00
CA PHE A 776 21.87 3.90 21.38
C PHE A 776 23.23 3.87 20.67
N PHE A 777 23.28 4.43 19.47
CA PHE A 777 24.51 4.57 18.71
C PHE A 777 24.51 5.91 18.00
N ARG A 778 25.66 6.58 17.96
CA ARG A 778 25.83 7.82 17.20
C ARG A 778 26.84 7.59 16.09
N SER A 779 26.38 7.67 14.86
CA SER A 779 27.19 7.61 13.67
C SER A 779 27.98 8.91 13.54
N LYS A 780 29.32 8.83 13.58
CA LYS A 780 30.22 9.99 13.40
C LYS A 780 30.39 10.34 11.92
N ASP A 781 30.74 9.26 11.25
CA ASP A 781 31.01 8.95 9.88
C ASP A 781 29.90 9.15 8.83
N LYS A 782 29.55 8.00 8.27
CA LYS A 782 28.36 7.69 7.47
C LYS A 782 27.27 7.15 8.40
N PRO A 783 26.00 7.12 7.96
CA PRO A 783 25.02 6.28 8.63
C PRO A 783 25.49 4.82 8.53
N THR A 784 24.96 3.97 9.39
CA THR A 784 25.20 2.54 9.28
C THR A 784 24.70 2.00 7.93
N PRO A 785 25.29 0.92 7.37
CA PRO A 785 24.80 0.28 6.15
C PRO A 785 23.30 0.00 6.16
N LEU A 786 22.77 -0.44 7.32
CA LEU A 786 21.35 -0.69 7.48
C LEU A 786 20.51 0.60 7.41
N ALA A 787 21.01 1.73 7.89
CA ALA A 787 20.29 3.01 7.84
C ALA A 787 20.09 3.53 6.40
N TYR A 788 20.94 3.13 5.45
CA TYR A 788 20.80 3.56 4.06
C TYR A 788 19.49 3.10 3.39
N HIS A 789 18.90 1.98 3.80
CA HIS A 789 17.65 1.49 3.20
C HIS A 789 16.49 2.49 3.33
N ILE A 790 16.29 3.05 4.53
CA ILE A 790 15.24 4.07 4.74
C ILE A 790 15.64 5.43 4.14
N LEU A 791 16.93 5.79 4.17
CA LEU A 791 17.42 7.05 3.61
C LEU A 791 17.32 7.10 2.08
N TYR A 792 17.58 6.00 1.37
CA TYR A 792 17.40 5.93 -0.09
C TYR A 792 15.93 5.92 -0.47
N ARG A 793 15.08 5.19 0.28
CA ARG A 793 13.63 5.19 0.07
C ARG A 793 13.04 6.60 0.26
N HIS A 794 13.55 7.36 1.23
CA HIS A 794 13.15 8.76 1.44
C HIS A 794 13.42 9.69 0.24
N VAL A 795 14.43 9.38 -0.59
CA VAL A 795 14.74 10.17 -1.81
C VAL A 795 13.93 9.68 -3.03
N ASP A 796 13.08 8.65 -2.87
CA ASP A 796 12.13 8.13 -3.87
C ASP A 796 12.75 7.89 -5.26
N ILE A 797 14.00 7.41 -5.32
CA ILE A 797 14.62 7.02 -6.60
C ILE A 797 13.99 5.70 -7.05
N PRO A 798 13.23 5.65 -8.17
CA PRO A 798 12.67 4.39 -8.63
C PRO A 798 13.78 3.41 -8.99
N GLU A 799 13.66 2.18 -8.53
CA GLU A 799 14.70 1.15 -8.63
C GLU A 799 15.21 0.93 -10.07
N LEU A 800 14.33 1.07 -11.08
CA LEU A 800 14.68 0.89 -12.50
C LEU A 800 15.20 2.17 -13.19
N ILE A 801 15.57 3.23 -12.46
CA ILE A 801 16.09 4.50 -13.01
C ILE A 801 17.51 4.78 -12.48
N ALA A 802 18.44 5.06 -13.39
CA ALA A 802 19.82 5.43 -13.05
C ALA A 802 19.91 6.85 -12.43
N PRO A 803 20.59 7.04 -11.28
CA PRO A 803 20.80 8.36 -10.67
C PRO A 803 21.53 9.37 -11.57
N GLU A 804 22.45 8.91 -12.42
CA GLU A 804 23.34 9.75 -13.23
C GLU A 804 22.62 10.49 -14.37
N ASN A 805 21.54 9.93 -14.92
CA ASN A 805 20.74 10.58 -15.96
C ASN A 805 19.78 11.64 -15.41
N VAL A 806 19.62 11.70 -14.09
CA VAL A 806 19.06 12.86 -13.41
C VAL A 806 20.10 13.98 -13.39
N ALA A 807 21.41 13.70 -13.42
CA ALA A 807 22.49 14.68 -13.22
C ALA A 807 22.64 15.73 -14.34
N THR A 808 22.50 15.36 -15.61
CA THR A 808 22.61 16.29 -16.75
C THR A 808 21.45 17.28 -16.80
N ASP A 809 20.24 16.81 -16.47
CA ASP A 809 19.08 17.66 -16.26
C ASP A 809 19.27 18.48 -14.96
N ASN A 810 19.75 17.87 -13.87
CA ASN A 810 20.04 18.53 -12.59
C ASN A 810 21.07 19.67 -12.68
N MET A 811 22.05 19.64 -13.59
CA MET A 811 23.02 20.74 -13.77
C MET A 811 22.33 22.00 -14.31
N THR A 812 21.54 21.85 -15.38
CA THR A 812 20.72 22.94 -15.93
C THR A 812 19.72 23.43 -14.89
N ARG A 813 19.15 22.52 -14.10
CA ARG A 813 18.22 22.84 -13.02
C ARG A 813 18.87 23.54 -11.82
N LEU A 814 20.09 23.14 -11.45
CA LEU A 814 20.88 23.75 -10.37
C LEU A 814 21.23 25.19 -10.73
N ARG A 815 21.66 25.42 -11.98
CA ARG A 815 21.95 26.75 -12.51
C ARG A 815 20.74 27.68 -12.43
N ILE A 816 19.60 27.27 -13.01
CA ILE A 816 18.35 28.04 -12.99
C ILE A 816 17.86 28.28 -11.55
N SER A 817 17.95 27.27 -10.67
CA SER A 817 17.55 27.38 -9.27
C SER A 817 18.41 28.38 -8.47
N ILE A 818 19.71 28.47 -8.76
CA ILE A 818 20.61 29.40 -8.08
C ILE A 818 20.40 30.82 -8.58
N GLU A 819 20.38 31.02 -9.90
CA GLU A 819 20.22 32.33 -10.51
C GLU A 819 18.86 32.97 -10.16
N GLY A 820 17.81 32.17 -10.03
CA GLY A 820 16.46 32.62 -9.65
C GLY A 820 16.26 32.97 -8.16
N ARG A 821 17.25 32.76 -7.28
CA ARG A 821 17.12 33.07 -5.84
C ARG A 821 17.32 34.56 -5.56
N SER A 822 16.59 35.04 -4.55
CA SER A 822 16.88 36.30 -3.87
C SER A 822 17.71 36.03 -2.62
N ILE A 823 18.62 36.94 -2.29
CA ILE A 823 19.50 36.85 -1.12
C ILE A 823 19.59 38.17 -0.38
N ASP A 824 19.80 38.08 0.92
CA ASP A 824 20.13 39.24 1.75
C ASP A 824 21.64 39.51 1.67
N MET A 825 22.01 40.77 1.44
CA MET A 825 23.40 41.22 1.28
C MET A 825 23.73 42.24 2.37
N LEU A 826 24.65 41.89 3.27
CA LEU A 826 25.10 42.76 4.35
C LEU A 826 26.43 43.44 3.99
N CYS A 827 26.44 44.76 3.95
CA CYS A 827 27.65 45.54 3.77
C CYS A 827 28.43 45.65 5.08
N PHE A 828 29.68 45.17 5.10
CA PHE A 828 30.53 45.25 6.29
C PHE A 828 31.09 46.66 6.56
N ASP A 829 31.14 47.53 5.56
CA ASP A 829 31.70 48.88 5.70
C ASP A 829 30.69 49.91 6.22
N CYS A 830 29.42 49.86 5.79
CA CYS A 830 28.38 50.75 6.30
C CYS A 830 27.34 50.07 7.20
N GLY A 831 27.35 48.75 7.30
CA GLY A 831 26.38 47.99 8.10
C GLY A 831 25.00 47.85 7.45
N LYS A 832 24.81 48.34 6.22
CA LYS A 832 23.52 48.28 5.53
C LYS A 832 23.20 46.85 5.07
N LEU A 833 22.00 46.40 5.38
CA LEU A 833 21.39 45.19 4.82
C LEU A 833 20.54 45.54 3.60
N THR A 834 20.88 44.98 2.44
CA THR A 834 20.03 44.97 1.25
C THR A 834 19.27 43.65 1.24
N ARG A 835 17.94 43.70 1.21
CA ARG A 835 17.11 42.49 1.21
C ARG A 835 16.71 42.09 -0.20
N ASP A 836 16.49 40.80 -0.39
CA ASP A 836 15.94 40.22 -1.61
C ASP A 836 16.68 40.57 -2.92
N ALA A 837 18.01 40.67 -2.87
CA ALA A 837 18.82 40.90 -4.06
C ALA A 837 18.80 39.65 -4.97
N SER A 838 18.27 39.77 -6.19
CA SER A 838 18.23 38.66 -7.15
C SER A 838 19.63 38.34 -7.70
N ILE A 839 20.05 37.09 -7.55
CA ILE A 839 21.40 36.64 -7.96
C ILE A 839 21.61 36.83 -9.47
N ALA A 840 20.62 36.51 -10.31
CA ALA A 840 20.68 36.72 -11.76
C ALA A 840 20.95 38.18 -12.15
N SER A 841 20.40 39.12 -11.38
CA SER A 841 20.49 40.56 -11.66
C SER A 841 21.75 41.24 -11.11
N LEU A 842 22.56 40.53 -10.31
CA LEU A 842 23.78 41.10 -9.75
C LEU A 842 24.84 41.30 -10.85
N PRO A 843 25.60 42.41 -10.81
CA PRO A 843 26.77 42.57 -11.67
C PRO A 843 27.85 41.56 -11.26
N ASP A 844 28.76 41.24 -12.18
CA ASP A 844 29.85 40.28 -11.91
C ASP A 844 30.71 40.68 -10.72
N HIS A 845 30.81 41.98 -10.41
CA HIS A 845 31.40 42.49 -9.17
C HIS A 845 30.41 43.39 -8.43
N PRO A 846 29.63 42.83 -7.48
CA PRO A 846 28.62 43.59 -6.75
C PRO A 846 29.24 44.56 -5.74
N PHE A 847 28.56 45.69 -5.52
CA PHE A 847 28.97 46.75 -4.60
C PHE A 847 27.76 47.30 -3.85
N CYS A 848 28.01 47.84 -2.66
CA CYS A 848 27.01 48.46 -1.81
C CYS A 848 26.48 49.74 -2.47
N GLN A 849 25.17 49.87 -2.65
CA GLN A 849 24.59 51.08 -3.26
C GLN A 849 24.73 52.32 -2.37
N ASP A 850 24.87 52.16 -1.05
CA ASP A 850 24.98 53.28 -0.10
C ASP A 850 26.41 53.80 0.07
N CYS A 851 27.42 52.93 0.07
CA CYS A 851 28.83 53.33 0.35
C CYS A 851 29.84 52.88 -0.70
N SER A 852 29.39 52.29 -1.81
CA SER A 852 30.23 51.76 -2.90
C SER A 852 31.24 50.69 -2.51
N SER A 853 31.18 50.17 -1.27
CA SER A 853 32.04 49.08 -0.82
C SER A 853 31.73 47.77 -1.54
N LYS A 854 32.77 47.02 -1.90
CA LYS A 854 32.65 45.65 -2.45
C LYS A 854 32.59 44.58 -1.36
N LEU A 855 32.68 44.98 -0.09
CA LEU A 855 32.76 44.08 1.05
C LEU A 855 31.36 43.66 1.51
N LEU A 856 30.71 42.87 0.66
CA LEU A 856 29.33 42.42 0.82
C LEU A 856 29.26 40.94 1.19
N ALA A 857 28.65 40.63 2.34
CA ALA A 857 28.39 39.25 2.73
C ALA A 857 27.00 38.79 2.25
N PRO A 858 26.91 37.74 1.42
CA PRO A 858 25.63 37.09 1.16
C PRO A 858 25.21 36.29 2.40
N LEU A 859 24.00 36.52 2.89
CA LEU A 859 23.46 35.92 4.11
C LEU A 859 22.36 34.91 3.77
N PHE A 860 22.58 33.66 4.19
CA PHE A 860 21.67 32.51 3.98
C PHE A 860 21.10 31.95 5.30
N TRP A 861 21.33 32.68 6.39
CA TRP A 861 20.94 32.40 7.77
C TRP A 861 20.54 33.74 8.42
N SER A 862 19.86 33.73 9.57
CA SER A 862 19.20 34.90 10.19
C SER A 862 19.88 36.25 9.91
N SER A 863 19.40 36.97 8.90
CA SER A 863 20.04 38.21 8.42
C SER A 863 19.92 39.32 9.44
N ALA A 864 18.83 39.33 10.21
CA ALA A 864 18.65 40.19 11.37
C ALA A 864 19.74 39.95 12.44
N TYR A 865 20.06 38.69 12.73
CA TYR A 865 21.08 38.35 13.73
C TYR A 865 22.48 38.79 13.29
N ALA A 866 22.89 38.48 12.05
CA ALA A 866 24.18 38.89 11.52
C ALA A 866 24.33 40.43 11.46
N THR A 867 23.26 41.12 11.07
CA THR A 867 23.21 42.60 11.02
C THR A 867 23.36 43.18 12.43
N ASN A 868 22.62 42.66 13.41
CA ASN A 868 22.70 43.11 14.80
C ASN A 868 24.09 42.92 15.40
N ILE A 869 24.74 41.77 15.16
CA ILE A 869 26.11 41.51 15.65
C ILE A 869 27.11 42.50 15.02
N LEU A 870 26.98 42.78 13.72
CA LEU A 870 27.84 43.75 13.05
C LEU A 870 27.65 45.15 13.65
N HIS A 871 26.41 45.57 13.93
CA HIS A 871 26.13 46.84 14.61
C HIS A 871 26.73 46.89 16.03
N LYS A 872 26.52 45.85 16.85
CA LYS A 872 27.16 45.73 18.18
C LYS A 872 28.68 45.95 18.10
N LYS A 873 29.35 45.31 17.13
CA LYS A 873 30.80 45.47 16.91
C LYS A 873 31.18 46.90 16.53
N ARG A 874 30.41 47.55 15.65
CA ARG A 874 30.63 48.94 15.22
C ARG A 874 30.44 49.92 16.38
N ASP A 875 29.48 49.65 17.24
CA ASP A 875 29.19 50.42 18.45
C ASP A 875 30.12 50.08 19.63
N LYS A 876 31.18 49.29 19.36
CA LYS A 876 32.21 48.86 20.33
C LYS A 876 31.67 48.08 21.54
N GLN A 877 30.56 47.37 21.37
CA GLN A 877 30.02 46.45 22.37
C GLN A 877 30.75 45.11 22.34
N SER A 878 30.83 44.43 23.48
CA SER A 878 31.42 43.09 23.58
C SER A 878 30.53 42.04 22.90
N LEU A 879 31.13 41.17 22.11
CA LEU A 879 30.47 40.02 21.48
C LEU A 879 30.77 38.75 22.25
N ASP A 880 29.79 37.85 22.36
CA ASP A 880 30.03 36.50 22.88
C ASP A 880 30.77 35.60 21.85
N GLU A 881 31.19 34.41 22.27
CA GLU A 881 31.98 33.50 21.44
C GLU A 881 31.23 33.06 20.16
N ASN A 882 29.92 32.87 20.25
CA ASN A 882 29.08 32.47 19.12
C ASN A 882 28.85 33.63 18.15
N GLU A 883 28.61 34.84 18.68
CA GLU A 883 28.50 36.07 17.91
C GLU A 883 29.79 36.37 17.15
N GLN A 884 30.96 36.18 17.78
CA GLN A 884 32.25 36.38 17.15
C GLN A 884 32.51 35.34 16.02
N LYS A 885 32.15 34.06 16.23
CA LYS A 885 32.24 33.01 15.20
C LYS A 885 31.32 33.32 14.01
N ALA A 886 30.07 33.72 14.27
CA ALA A 886 29.09 34.08 13.26
C ALA A 886 29.53 35.29 12.41
N LEU A 887 30.04 36.34 13.05
CA LEU A 887 30.56 37.52 12.35
C LEU A 887 31.81 37.20 11.52
N THR A 888 32.70 36.35 12.04
CA THR A 888 33.90 35.90 11.31
C THR A 888 33.53 35.11 10.06
N ARG A 889 32.51 34.25 10.14
CA ARG A 889 31.97 33.51 8.99
C ARG A 889 31.38 34.44 7.93
N ALA A 890 30.56 35.40 8.35
CA ALA A 890 30.00 36.40 7.43
C ALA A 890 31.11 37.27 6.79
N ARG A 891 32.15 37.63 7.54
CA ARG A 891 33.30 38.37 7.00
C ARG A 891 34.04 37.59 5.92
N ARG A 892 34.35 36.32 6.16
CA ARG A 892 34.98 35.43 5.16
C ARG A 892 34.12 35.29 3.90
N SER A 893 32.80 35.30 4.06
CA SER A 893 31.86 35.29 2.93
C SER A 893 32.03 36.55 2.08
N ALA A 894 32.16 37.73 2.71
CA ALA A 894 32.38 39.00 2.03
C ALA A 894 33.73 39.09 1.33
N ASP A 895 34.79 38.57 1.93
CA ASP A 895 36.13 38.57 1.33
C ASP A 895 36.16 37.74 0.03
N LEU A 896 35.37 36.66 -0.06
CA LEU A 896 35.22 35.89 -1.31
C LEU A 896 34.46 36.65 -2.40
N VAL A 897 33.46 37.45 -2.04
CA VAL A 897 32.76 38.30 -2.99
C VAL A 897 33.68 39.36 -3.58
N ILE A 898 34.63 39.88 -2.80
CA ILE A 898 35.67 40.78 -3.32
C ILE A 898 36.53 40.06 -4.37
N ALA A 899 36.98 38.84 -4.07
CA ALA A 899 37.93 38.11 -4.90
C ALA A 899 37.30 37.51 -6.19
N TYR A 900 36.11 36.92 -6.08
CA TYR A 900 35.47 36.14 -7.16
C TYR A 900 34.11 36.71 -7.60
N GLY A 901 33.69 37.84 -7.04
CA GLY A 901 32.49 38.54 -7.47
C GLY A 901 31.21 37.72 -7.34
N ARG A 902 30.35 37.79 -8.35
CA ARG A 902 29.07 37.07 -8.42
C ARG A 902 29.24 35.55 -8.33
N ARG A 903 30.35 34.98 -8.81
CA ARG A 903 30.61 33.53 -8.69
C ARG A 903 30.77 33.10 -7.22
N ALA A 904 31.33 33.95 -6.35
CA ALA A 904 31.36 33.67 -4.91
C ALA A 904 29.98 33.66 -4.27
N ILE A 905 29.05 34.48 -4.78
CA ILE A 905 27.67 34.52 -4.31
C ILE A 905 26.92 33.26 -4.78
N ILE A 906 27.07 32.90 -6.06
CA ILE A 906 26.53 31.67 -6.64
C ILE A 906 27.01 30.45 -5.86
N ALA A 907 28.33 30.33 -5.64
CA ALA A 907 28.90 29.20 -4.91
C ALA A 907 28.36 29.07 -3.48
N GLN A 908 28.26 30.19 -2.75
CA GLN A 908 27.76 30.19 -1.37
C GLN A 908 26.24 30.04 -1.26
N SER A 909 25.50 30.22 -2.36
CA SER A 909 24.04 30.00 -2.42
C SER A 909 23.64 28.53 -2.57
N VAL A 910 24.62 27.67 -2.90
CA VAL A 910 24.41 26.23 -2.98
C VAL A 910 24.35 25.66 -1.57
N TYR A 911 23.26 24.92 -1.31
CA TYR A 911 23.04 24.31 0.00
C TYR A 911 24.26 23.47 0.41
N GLY A 912 24.82 23.78 1.59
CA GLY A 912 25.98 23.09 2.13
C GLY A 912 27.34 23.67 1.81
N ILE A 913 27.40 24.68 0.94
CA ILE A 913 28.67 25.29 0.55
C ILE A 913 28.89 26.56 1.38
N GLY A 914 29.56 26.41 2.53
CA GLY A 914 30.04 27.54 3.32
C GLY A 914 31.27 28.23 2.70
N PRO A 915 31.76 29.34 3.28
CA PRO A 915 32.85 30.14 2.71
C PRO A 915 34.13 29.32 2.43
N GLN A 916 34.47 28.37 3.29
CA GLN A 916 35.66 27.54 3.11
C GLN A 916 35.55 26.58 1.91
N THR A 917 34.37 25.97 1.71
CA THR A 917 34.13 25.08 0.57
C THR A 917 33.96 25.89 -0.72
N ALA A 918 33.30 27.05 -0.66
CA ALA A 918 33.21 27.97 -1.77
C ALA A 918 34.60 28.41 -2.25
N ALA A 919 35.51 28.75 -1.34
CA ALA A 919 36.89 29.13 -1.67
C ALA A 919 37.63 28.01 -2.44
N ARG A 920 37.47 26.75 -2.01
CA ARG A 920 38.08 25.59 -2.67
C ARG A 920 37.55 25.40 -4.09
N VAL A 921 36.23 25.45 -4.27
CA VAL A 921 35.62 25.34 -5.60
C VAL A 921 36.09 26.48 -6.49
N LEU A 922 35.99 27.73 -6.03
CA LEU A 922 36.33 28.92 -6.82
C LEU A 922 37.82 29.02 -7.21
N SER A 923 38.71 28.39 -6.43
CA SER A 923 40.15 28.38 -6.71
C SER A 923 40.57 27.47 -7.87
N LYS A 924 39.68 26.56 -8.32
CA LYS A 924 39.95 25.70 -9.48
C LYS A 924 39.86 26.50 -10.77
N MET A 925 40.67 26.09 -11.76
CA MET A 925 40.59 26.65 -13.11
C MET A 925 39.37 26.06 -13.80
N HIS A 926 38.43 26.92 -14.20
CA HIS A 926 37.23 26.51 -14.93
C HIS A 926 37.29 27.14 -16.32
N GLU A 927 37.31 26.34 -17.37
CA GLU A 927 37.34 26.79 -18.77
C GLU A 927 35.93 27.14 -19.28
N SER A 928 34.89 26.63 -18.61
CA SER A 928 33.48 26.95 -18.88
C SER A 928 32.63 27.11 -17.60
N ASP A 929 31.47 27.76 -17.73
CA ASP A 929 30.48 27.82 -16.65
C ASP A 929 29.99 26.42 -16.25
N ASP A 930 29.88 25.49 -17.20
CA ASP A 930 29.38 24.15 -16.94
C ASP A 930 30.33 23.33 -16.05
N GLU A 931 31.63 23.53 -16.17
CA GLU A 931 32.62 22.97 -15.25
C GLU A 931 32.48 23.54 -13.84
N PHE A 932 32.21 24.84 -13.72
CA PHE A 932 31.95 25.47 -12.43
C PHE A 932 30.70 24.93 -11.73
N TYR A 933 29.58 24.80 -12.45
CA TYR A 933 28.35 24.25 -11.88
C TYR A 933 28.45 22.76 -11.59
N ARG A 934 29.25 22.01 -12.35
CA ARG A 934 29.57 20.61 -12.06
C ARG A 934 30.36 20.47 -10.77
N ASP A 935 31.37 21.30 -10.55
CA ASP A 935 32.14 21.32 -9.32
C ASP A 935 31.32 21.79 -8.11
N LEU A 936 30.33 22.66 -8.32
CA LEU A 936 29.35 23.01 -7.30
C LEU A 936 28.39 21.86 -6.99
N LEU A 937 27.92 21.13 -8.00
CA LEU A 937 27.08 19.95 -7.82
C LEU A 937 27.85 18.84 -7.12
N GLU A 938 29.11 18.61 -7.50
CA GLU A 938 30.00 17.66 -6.85
C GLU A 938 30.28 18.10 -5.42
N ALA A 939 30.59 19.37 -5.16
CA ALA A 939 30.77 19.88 -3.80
C ALA A 939 29.47 19.78 -2.97
N LYS A 940 28.30 19.92 -3.59
CA LYS A 940 26.99 19.72 -2.95
C LYS A 940 26.72 18.24 -2.68
N LEU A 941 27.04 17.35 -3.60
CA LEU A 941 26.88 15.91 -3.46
C LEU A 941 27.90 15.33 -2.50
N GLN A 942 29.12 15.84 -2.50
CA GLN A 942 30.13 15.58 -1.48
C GLN A 942 29.67 16.17 -0.16
N PHE A 943 29.11 17.38 -0.11
CA PHE A 943 28.50 17.88 1.12
C PHE A 943 27.32 17.00 1.53
N ILE A 944 26.39 16.57 0.70
CA ILE A 944 25.34 15.62 1.13
C ILE A 944 25.97 14.28 1.56
N ALA A 945 27.04 13.90 0.85
CA ALA A 945 28.01 12.85 1.02
C ALA A 945 28.72 12.78 2.39
N THR A 946 29.10 13.96 2.90
CA THR A 946 30.13 14.18 3.93
C THR A 946 29.69 15.17 5.00
N ARG A 947 28.66 15.99 4.78
CA ARG A 947 27.98 16.84 5.77
C ARG A 947 27.71 16.08 7.05
N PRO A 948 27.30 14.80 6.99
CA PRO A 948 27.07 14.10 8.25
C PRO A 948 28.30 13.87 9.14
N PHE A 949 29.48 14.30 8.69
CA PHE A 949 30.79 14.09 9.29
C PHE A 949 31.48 15.44 9.56
N TRP A 950 30.89 16.56 9.13
CA TRP A 950 31.52 17.89 9.15
C TRP A 950 30.74 18.81 10.07
N ASN A 951 30.83 18.52 11.38
CA ASN A 951 31.06 19.48 12.47
C ASN A 951 31.39 18.71 13.77
N ASN A 952 32.64 18.27 13.89
CA ASN A 952 33.36 18.35 15.18
C ASN A 952 33.58 19.83 15.53
#